data_AF-A0A524Q3L3-F1
#
_entry.id   AF-A0A524Q3L3-F1
#
_cell.length_a   1.000
_cell.length_b   1.000
_cell.length_c   1.000
_cell.angle_alpha   90.00
_cell.angle_beta   90.00
_cell.angle_gamma   90.00
#
_symmetry.space_group_name_H-M   'P 1'
#
loop_
_entity.id
_entity.type
_entity.pdbx_description
1 polymer ?
#
loop_
_entity_poly.entity_id
_entity_poly.type
_entity_poly.pdbx_seq_one_letter_code
_entity_poly.pdbx_strand_id
1 'polypeptide(L)'
;MILVYNGIPSSAGLHFWYASNNNRDHQILVNDQDIGRLPIANPPVNYRSKCGDLALSTEHYMPFDPSILQTGLNKVTILADRPYETDGWSMQNPQIDVTGSVRGSTIKIVQVESSWDGTTQRAMIQEPIGYDPVMSGTLPLVVALHWWSASDYDAMTWMAQAASDYGWLLVCPDVRHESLHTPTLAAQSDIMDAMNMMFSEYNIDQDRVYLAGISMGGMMAATFAAKNPHLFAAVAELKGATDVTAWYYEAPSRQIHFLHDTNNNTPYQDPFTYQRMSSANMPMNLRNLPTVIVHGLQDAVVLYHHASDLKAGMDAWDPVDVELYPYEGGHEADHPDWGAHGILAFFDKHVRNERPLRVVVRTDEPKPYYWLDIAYAHTYPVEDHWTFVDATLNPGTQTITIDVRDERSVPIPVNITLDMLKMGLPTGVSYTVEDTNVNSGVFAQYPLQAGATSLVLNVSAAYHRFTIYPFSAPNVQTVLLRQGEQGYTGVADTYVDSFLNTDNFAAQSDLRVTDGGARKALVRFDLSSLPSNAVVKAAQFGIYLGPKWDGSYHTDMAIYRVLNAWQVNQATWQYRMSGVPWAQSGVQAAGEDYAEVVYAAQELRNAPQWYYYNVTDLVRTWVADPASNQGMLLKGRDGQGTFVLSSSESSSNRPQLSVQYAFATVTPTPSLTPTPTLTAVPSPTATSQLRGLYLPVVMKNS
;
A
#
# COMPACT_ATOMS: atom_id res chain seq x y z
N MET A 1 -0.20 -15.24 34.33
CA MET A 1 0.86 -16.21 33.93
C MET A 1 0.38 -16.97 32.72
N ILE A 2 1.20 -17.07 31.68
CA ILE A 2 0.83 -17.76 30.44
C ILE A 2 1.34 -19.19 30.52
N LEU A 3 0.41 -20.15 30.38
CA LEU A 3 0.70 -21.58 30.41
C LEU A 3 -0.13 -22.25 29.31
N VAL A 4 0.47 -22.44 28.13
CA VAL A 4 -0.15 -23.16 27.01
C VAL A 4 0.35 -24.59 27.01
N TYR A 5 -0.53 -25.57 27.16
CA TYR A 5 -0.13 -26.97 27.31
C TYR A 5 -1.16 -27.95 26.78
N ASN A 6 -0.68 -29.13 26.41
CA ASN A 6 -1.50 -30.30 26.08
C ASN A 6 -1.21 -31.45 27.05
N GLY A 7 -2.19 -32.34 27.23
CA GLY A 7 -2.09 -33.52 28.08
C GLY A 7 -2.86 -33.40 29.38
N ILE A 8 -2.58 -34.29 30.33
CA ILE A 8 -3.30 -34.37 31.61
C ILE A 8 -2.33 -34.06 32.75
N PRO A 9 -2.47 -32.90 33.41
CA PRO A 9 -1.72 -32.61 34.63
C PRO A 9 -2.07 -33.59 35.75
N SER A 10 -1.05 -34.15 36.41
CA SER A 10 -1.23 -34.96 37.62
C SER A 10 -1.05 -34.16 38.90
N SER A 11 -0.36 -33.02 38.84
CA SER A 11 -0.27 -32.05 39.94
C SER A 11 -0.03 -30.63 39.43
N ALA A 12 -0.45 -29.65 40.23
CA ALA A 12 -0.15 -28.25 40.04
C ALA A 12 0.28 -27.62 41.37
N GLY A 13 1.16 -26.61 41.30
CA GLY A 13 1.52 -25.82 42.47
C GLY A 13 1.95 -24.42 42.11
N LEU A 14 1.71 -23.48 43.02
CA LEU A 14 2.12 -22.10 42.90
C LEU A 14 3.41 -21.91 43.69
N HIS A 15 4.49 -21.68 42.97
CA HIS A 15 5.80 -21.37 43.52
C HIS A 15 6.03 -19.86 43.50
N PHE A 16 6.44 -19.27 44.61
CA PHE A 16 6.62 -17.82 44.69
C PHE A 16 7.52 -17.44 45.86
N TRP A 17 8.00 -16.21 45.81
CA TRP A 17 8.70 -15.57 46.91
C TRP A 17 7.76 -14.60 47.61
N TYR A 18 7.82 -14.51 48.93
CA TYR A 18 7.01 -13.55 49.67
C TYR A 18 7.79 -12.88 50.78
N ALA A 19 7.44 -11.65 51.09
CA ALA A 19 8.03 -10.91 52.20
C ALA A 19 6.92 -10.48 53.16
N SER A 20 6.89 -11.06 54.36
CA SER A 20 5.86 -10.84 55.39
C SER A 20 4.44 -11.19 54.92
N ASN A 21 3.55 -11.45 55.89
CA ASN A 21 2.10 -11.47 55.67
C ASN A 21 1.36 -10.60 56.69
N ASN A 22 2.11 -9.80 57.48
CA ASN A 22 1.62 -8.95 58.56
C ASN A 22 0.69 -9.65 59.58
N ASN A 23 0.86 -10.96 59.79
CA ASN A 23 -0.06 -11.83 60.56
C ASN A 23 -1.52 -11.74 60.10
N ARG A 24 -1.72 -11.66 58.78
CA ARG A 24 -3.03 -11.61 58.10
C ARG A 24 -3.30 -12.89 57.30
N ASP A 25 -4.54 -13.03 56.85
CA ASP A 25 -5.09 -14.18 56.14
C ASP A 25 -5.28 -13.87 54.64
N HIS A 26 -4.24 -13.34 53.99
CA HIS A 26 -4.30 -12.96 52.58
C HIS A 26 -4.64 -14.15 51.69
N GLN A 27 -5.84 -14.16 51.13
CA GLN A 27 -6.34 -15.21 50.24
C GLN A 27 -5.62 -15.19 48.90
N ILE A 28 -5.14 -16.37 48.48
CA ILE A 28 -4.50 -16.57 47.19
C ILE A 28 -5.46 -17.34 46.30
N LEU A 29 -5.73 -16.78 45.12
CA LEU A 29 -6.59 -17.36 44.11
C LEU A 29 -5.78 -17.71 42.86
N VAL A 30 -6.11 -18.83 42.23
CA VAL A 30 -5.72 -19.15 40.85
C VAL A 30 -7.02 -19.28 40.04
N ASN A 31 -7.15 -18.52 38.96
CA ASN A 31 -8.37 -18.46 38.14
C ASN A 31 -9.64 -18.26 38.99
N ASP A 32 -9.53 -17.32 39.94
CA ASP A 32 -10.56 -16.95 40.92
C ASP A 32 -11.02 -18.11 41.85
N GLN A 33 -10.33 -19.25 41.85
CA GLN A 33 -10.52 -20.34 42.80
C GLN A 33 -9.53 -20.22 43.96
N ASP A 34 -10.02 -20.40 45.20
CA ASP A 34 -9.20 -20.36 46.41
C ASP A 34 -8.23 -21.54 46.46
N ILE A 35 -6.93 -21.24 46.53
CA ILE A 35 -5.88 -22.24 46.70
C ILE A 35 -5.22 -22.19 48.08
N GLY A 36 -5.57 -21.19 48.90
CA GLY A 36 -5.14 -21.05 50.29
C GLY A 36 -4.70 -19.63 50.66
N ARG A 37 -3.72 -19.51 51.56
CA ARG A 37 -3.40 -18.25 52.26
C ARG A 37 -1.90 -17.95 52.22
N LEU A 38 -1.55 -16.66 52.15
CA LEU A 38 -0.16 -16.24 52.23
C LEU A 38 0.44 -16.67 53.59
N PRO A 39 1.49 -17.50 53.58
CA PRO A 39 2.01 -18.09 54.81
C PRO A 39 2.62 -17.06 55.77
N ILE A 40 2.56 -17.34 57.07
CA ILE A 40 3.27 -16.55 58.09
C ILE A 40 4.76 -16.89 57.98
N ALA A 41 5.61 -15.90 57.70
CA ALA A 41 7.06 -16.10 57.69
C ALA A 41 7.55 -16.54 59.09
N ASN A 42 8.32 -17.62 59.15
CA ASN A 42 8.88 -18.14 60.40
C ASN A 42 10.41 -18.30 60.31
N PRO A 43 11.22 -17.51 61.04
CA PRO A 43 10.80 -16.46 61.99
C PRO A 43 10.13 -15.25 61.27
N PRO A 44 9.36 -14.41 61.98
CA PRO A 44 8.69 -13.26 61.38
C PRO A 44 9.72 -12.28 60.82
N VAL A 45 9.85 -12.23 59.49
CA VAL A 45 10.81 -11.37 58.83
C VAL A 45 10.14 -10.04 58.50
N ASN A 46 10.35 -9.04 59.37
CA ASN A 46 9.67 -7.75 59.31
C ASN A 46 10.48 -6.75 58.44
N TYR A 47 10.66 -7.05 57.16
CA TYR A 47 11.26 -6.11 56.21
C TYR A 47 10.20 -5.18 55.63
N ARG A 48 10.55 -3.90 55.42
CA ARG A 48 9.76 -3.04 54.54
C ARG A 48 9.77 -3.70 53.15
N SER A 49 8.59 -4.04 52.63
CA SER A 49 8.45 -4.66 51.30
C SER A 49 9.22 -3.84 50.27
N LYS A 50 10.23 -4.45 49.65
CA LYS A 50 10.83 -3.96 48.40
C LYS A 50 10.61 -5.04 47.37
N CYS A 51 9.73 -4.78 46.41
CA CYS A 51 9.62 -5.63 45.23
C CYS A 51 10.99 -5.73 44.56
N GLY A 52 11.47 -6.95 44.33
CA GLY A 52 12.68 -7.22 43.56
C GLY A 52 13.95 -7.58 44.36
N ASP A 53 13.91 -7.56 45.70
CA ASP A 53 15.03 -8.06 46.52
C ASP A 53 14.72 -9.45 47.08
N LEU A 54 15.05 -10.49 46.29
CA LEU A 54 14.82 -11.89 46.69
C LEU A 54 15.56 -12.26 47.99
N ALA A 55 16.65 -11.55 48.34
CA ALA A 55 17.41 -11.81 49.56
C ALA A 55 16.64 -11.45 50.85
N LEU A 56 15.57 -10.66 50.72
CA LEU A 56 14.67 -10.27 51.82
C LEU A 56 13.32 -11.01 51.78
N SER A 57 13.22 -12.09 51.00
CA SER A 57 11.99 -12.86 50.81
C SER A 57 12.16 -14.34 51.20
N THR A 58 11.04 -14.99 51.49
CA THR A 58 10.96 -16.43 51.78
C THR A 58 10.32 -17.12 50.58
N GLU A 59 10.94 -18.19 50.11
CA GLU A 59 10.39 -19.05 49.06
C GLU A 59 9.24 -19.90 49.62
N HIS A 60 8.17 -20.05 48.85
CA HIS A 60 7.02 -20.87 49.22
C HIS A 60 6.46 -21.61 48.01
N TYR A 61 6.05 -22.86 48.25
CA TYR A 61 5.37 -23.71 47.29
C TYR A 61 4.01 -24.13 47.83
N MET A 62 2.95 -23.84 47.08
CA MET A 62 1.57 -24.15 47.44
C MET A 62 0.92 -25.08 46.40
N PRO A 63 0.77 -26.39 46.70
CA PRO A 63 0.08 -27.30 45.80
C PRO A 63 -1.43 -26.98 45.74
N PHE A 64 -2.03 -27.15 44.56
CA PHE A 64 -3.47 -26.98 44.36
C PHE A 64 -4.02 -27.98 43.33
N ASP A 65 -5.35 -28.06 43.24
CA ASP A 65 -6.03 -28.97 42.31
C ASP A 65 -5.71 -28.57 40.85
N PRO A 66 -5.09 -29.45 40.04
CA PRO A 66 -4.73 -29.12 38.67
C PRO A 66 -5.94 -28.78 37.78
N SER A 67 -7.15 -29.18 38.13
CA SER A 67 -8.37 -28.82 37.38
C SER A 67 -8.70 -27.32 37.42
N ILE A 68 -8.05 -26.56 38.31
CA ILE A 68 -8.14 -25.09 38.36
C ILE A 68 -7.41 -24.45 37.18
N LEU A 69 -6.41 -25.15 36.59
CA LEU A 69 -5.64 -24.62 35.47
C LEU A 69 -6.45 -24.61 34.17
N GLN A 70 -6.21 -23.59 33.37
CA GLN A 70 -6.64 -23.54 31.97
C GLN A 70 -5.43 -23.38 31.05
N THR A 71 -5.55 -23.83 29.81
CA THR A 71 -4.53 -23.53 28.81
C THR A 71 -4.64 -22.04 28.41
N GLY A 72 -3.51 -21.36 28.28
CA GLY A 72 -3.43 -19.92 28.05
C GLY A 72 -3.19 -19.11 29.33
N LEU A 73 -3.88 -17.98 29.49
CA LEU A 73 -3.68 -17.08 30.63
C LEU A 73 -4.29 -17.67 31.91
N ASN A 74 -3.46 -17.85 32.94
CA ASN A 74 -3.86 -18.18 34.30
C ASN A 74 -3.66 -16.97 35.21
N LYS A 75 -4.72 -16.53 35.88
CA LYS A 75 -4.72 -15.36 36.76
C LYS A 75 -4.37 -15.80 38.18
N VAL A 76 -3.31 -15.20 38.74
CA VAL A 76 -2.98 -15.36 40.15
C VAL A 76 -3.31 -14.07 40.88
N THR A 77 -4.16 -14.16 41.88
CA THR A 77 -4.62 -13.00 42.67
C THR A 77 -4.31 -13.23 44.13
N ILE A 78 -3.82 -12.19 44.79
CA ILE A 78 -3.71 -12.16 46.25
C ILE A 78 -4.61 -11.04 46.77
N LEU A 79 -5.57 -11.40 47.62
CA LEU A 79 -6.56 -10.49 48.16
C LEU A 79 -6.10 -9.90 49.49
N ALA A 80 -6.27 -8.59 49.63
CA ALA A 80 -6.13 -7.91 50.90
C ALA A 80 -7.35 -8.19 51.79
N ASP A 81 -7.13 -8.32 53.10
CA ASP A 81 -8.18 -8.69 54.05
C ASP A 81 -9.04 -7.49 54.47
N ARG A 82 -8.62 -6.28 54.10
CA ARG A 82 -9.33 -5.03 54.36
C ARG A 82 -9.14 -4.03 53.20
N PRO A 83 -10.13 -3.15 52.95
CA PRO A 83 -9.97 -2.04 52.03
C PRO A 83 -8.78 -1.16 52.44
N TYR A 84 -7.99 -0.72 51.47
CA TYR A 84 -6.83 0.18 51.63
C TYR A 84 -5.63 -0.36 52.41
N GLU A 85 -5.52 -1.68 52.59
CA GLU A 85 -4.28 -2.29 53.07
C GLU A 85 -3.17 -2.08 52.03
N THR A 86 -2.19 -1.26 52.37
CA THR A 86 -1.06 -0.89 51.47
C THR A 86 0.30 -1.22 52.09
N ASP A 87 0.32 -1.84 53.26
CA ASP A 87 1.49 -1.93 54.13
C ASP A 87 2.00 -3.36 54.34
N GLY A 88 3.18 -3.63 53.76
CA GLY A 88 4.18 -4.49 54.37
C GLY A 88 4.10 -5.99 54.08
N TRP A 89 3.41 -6.40 53.02
CA TRP A 89 3.46 -7.76 52.49
C TRP A 89 3.66 -7.73 50.97
N SER A 90 4.28 -8.76 50.39
CA SER A 90 4.40 -8.89 48.94
C SER A 90 4.47 -10.35 48.48
N MET A 91 3.99 -10.62 47.27
CA MET A 91 4.30 -11.80 46.48
C MET A 91 5.20 -11.37 45.32
N GLN A 92 6.24 -12.14 45.04
CA GLN A 92 7.29 -11.85 44.07
C GLN A 92 7.56 -13.12 43.25
N ASN A 93 7.80 -12.94 41.94
CA ASN A 93 8.08 -14.02 41.00
C ASN A 93 7.15 -15.26 41.14
N PRO A 94 5.82 -15.10 41.08
CA PRO A 94 4.94 -16.25 41.06
C PRO A 94 5.16 -17.08 39.79
N GLN A 95 5.18 -18.39 39.96
CA GLN A 95 5.38 -19.42 38.94
C GLN A 95 4.37 -20.54 39.18
N ILE A 96 3.72 -21.03 38.13
CA ILE A 96 2.89 -22.23 38.22
C ILE A 96 3.71 -23.42 37.73
N ASP A 97 3.97 -24.35 38.63
CA ASP A 97 4.59 -25.63 38.32
C ASP A 97 3.51 -26.65 37.99
N VAL A 98 3.67 -27.34 36.88
CA VAL A 98 2.75 -28.40 36.43
C VAL A 98 3.54 -29.66 36.15
N THR A 99 3.11 -30.78 36.73
CA THR A 99 3.70 -32.09 36.43
C THR A 99 2.64 -33.07 35.97
N GLY A 100 3.06 -34.08 35.21
CA GLY A 100 2.20 -35.12 34.65
C GLY A 100 2.60 -35.46 33.22
N SER A 101 1.70 -36.11 32.50
CA SER A 101 1.84 -36.31 31.05
C SER A 101 1.44 -35.04 30.31
N VAL A 102 2.21 -33.96 30.53
CA VAL A 102 1.98 -32.63 29.96
C VAL A 102 3.14 -32.22 29.05
N ARG A 103 2.84 -31.45 28.01
CA ARG A 103 3.82 -30.75 27.16
C ARG A 103 3.37 -29.31 26.98
N GLY A 104 4.24 -28.36 27.26
CA GLY A 104 3.96 -26.93 27.15
C GLY A 104 4.63 -26.29 25.94
N SER A 105 4.14 -25.11 25.56
CA SER A 105 4.90 -24.17 24.73
C SER A 105 6.10 -23.63 25.52
N THR A 106 7.10 -23.13 24.80
CA THR A 106 8.24 -22.44 25.43
C THR A 106 8.10 -20.96 25.16
N ILE A 107 8.04 -20.14 26.22
CA ILE A 107 8.00 -18.69 26.12
C ILE A 107 9.33 -18.12 26.60
N LYS A 108 9.95 -17.23 25.82
CA LYS A 108 11.20 -16.56 26.18
C LYS A 108 11.03 -15.05 26.09
N ILE A 109 11.73 -14.34 26.97
CA ILE A 109 11.91 -12.88 26.88
C ILE A 109 13.29 -12.66 26.26
N VAL A 110 13.35 -11.88 25.20
CA VAL A 110 14.58 -11.56 24.47
C VAL A 110 14.80 -10.06 24.44
N GLN A 111 16.05 -9.68 24.18
CA GLN A 111 16.50 -8.31 24.04
C GLN A 111 17.05 -8.16 22.61
N VAL A 112 16.53 -7.21 21.87
CA VAL A 112 16.83 -6.94 20.46
C VAL A 112 17.46 -5.56 20.36
N GLU A 113 18.63 -5.46 19.76
CA GLU A 113 19.26 -4.15 19.50
C GLU A 113 18.57 -3.46 18.32
N SER A 114 18.06 -2.24 18.54
CA SER A 114 17.41 -1.46 17.49
C SER A 114 18.43 -0.95 16.48
N SER A 115 18.23 -1.29 15.21
CA SER A 115 19.02 -0.82 14.08
C SER A 115 18.92 0.70 13.87
N TRP A 116 17.91 1.35 14.46
CA TRP A 116 17.69 2.79 14.34
C TRP A 116 18.66 3.63 15.18
N ASP A 117 18.84 3.29 16.46
CA ASP A 117 19.62 4.10 17.41
C ASP A 117 20.48 3.28 18.39
N GLY A 118 20.58 1.96 18.21
CA GLY A 118 21.37 1.06 19.05
C GLY A 118 20.78 0.82 20.44
N THR A 119 19.57 1.32 20.72
CA THR A 119 18.90 1.05 22.00
C THR A 119 18.41 -0.39 22.06
N THR A 120 18.37 -0.97 23.26
CA THR A 120 17.86 -2.33 23.46
C THR A 120 16.35 -2.32 23.64
N GLN A 121 15.66 -3.09 22.82
CA GLN A 121 14.22 -3.29 22.83
C GLN A 121 13.87 -4.68 23.33
N ARG A 122 12.76 -4.80 24.06
CA ARG A 122 12.28 -6.08 24.58
C ARG A 122 11.31 -6.74 23.60
N ALA A 123 11.31 -8.06 23.56
CA ALA A 123 10.27 -8.85 22.90
C ALA A 123 10.00 -10.16 23.65
N MET A 124 8.79 -10.70 23.49
CA MET A 124 8.44 -12.06 23.91
C MET A 124 8.28 -12.96 22.69
N ILE A 125 8.81 -14.18 22.79
CA ILE A 125 8.70 -15.21 21.75
C ILE A 125 8.02 -16.45 22.32
N GLN A 126 7.26 -17.16 21.49
CA GLN A 126 6.71 -18.47 21.80
C GLN A 126 7.09 -19.50 20.73
N GLU A 127 7.65 -20.61 21.19
CA GLU A 127 7.77 -21.85 20.43
C GLU A 127 6.53 -22.72 20.69
N PRO A 128 5.88 -23.27 19.65
CA PRO A 128 4.69 -24.09 19.81
C PRO A 128 5.00 -25.41 20.55
N ILE A 129 3.96 -26.05 21.09
CA ILE A 129 4.10 -27.35 21.77
C ILE A 129 4.76 -28.37 20.83
N GLY A 130 5.89 -28.93 21.28
CA GLY A 130 6.61 -29.96 20.54
C GLY A 130 7.54 -29.44 19.45
N TYR A 131 7.84 -28.14 19.42
CA TYR A 131 8.87 -27.58 18.56
C TYR A 131 10.22 -28.28 18.77
N ASP A 132 10.82 -28.69 17.67
CA ASP A 132 12.16 -29.24 17.58
C ASP A 132 12.89 -28.56 16.39
N PRO A 133 14.04 -27.90 16.61
CA PRO A 133 14.73 -27.12 15.59
C PRO A 133 15.28 -27.97 14.43
N VAL A 134 15.42 -29.28 14.61
CA VAL A 134 15.93 -30.21 13.59
C VAL A 134 14.77 -30.88 12.84
N MET A 135 13.69 -31.22 13.56
CA MET A 135 12.63 -32.08 13.04
C MET A 135 11.39 -31.33 12.55
N SER A 136 11.18 -30.06 12.93
CA SER A 136 9.90 -29.35 12.68
C SER A 136 9.73 -28.78 11.27
N GLY A 137 10.75 -28.82 10.41
CA GLY A 137 10.68 -28.18 9.09
C GLY A 137 10.57 -26.66 9.18
N THR A 138 9.95 -26.02 8.19
CA THR A 138 9.66 -24.57 8.21
C THR A 138 8.30 -24.30 8.86
N LEU A 139 8.24 -23.36 9.81
CA LEU A 139 7.00 -23.00 10.51
C LEU A 139 6.53 -21.57 10.16
N PRO A 140 5.22 -21.30 10.13
CA PRO A 140 4.70 -19.94 10.06
C PRO A 140 5.10 -19.09 11.26
N LEU A 141 5.11 -17.78 11.05
CA LEU A 141 5.37 -16.77 12.07
C LEU A 141 4.18 -15.81 12.19
N VAL A 142 3.71 -15.59 13.42
CA VAL A 142 2.81 -14.48 13.75
C VAL A 142 3.60 -13.40 14.49
N VAL A 143 3.50 -12.17 14.01
CA VAL A 143 3.96 -10.96 14.69
C VAL A 143 2.74 -10.26 15.29
N ALA A 144 2.67 -10.12 16.61
CA ALA A 144 1.52 -9.53 17.28
C ALA A 144 1.90 -8.25 18.05
N LEU A 145 1.25 -7.14 17.71
CA LEU A 145 1.52 -5.82 18.28
C LEU A 145 0.46 -5.44 19.33
N HIS A 146 0.93 -4.99 20.49
CA HIS A 146 0.08 -4.62 21.62
C HIS A 146 -0.61 -3.25 21.42
N TRP A 147 -1.64 -2.98 22.23
CA TRP A 147 -2.33 -1.70 22.25
C TRP A 147 -1.63 -0.69 23.16
N TRP A 148 -2.18 0.52 23.24
CA TRP A 148 -1.68 1.60 24.09
C TRP A 148 -1.76 1.21 25.58
N SER A 149 -0.74 1.50 26.39
CA SER A 149 -0.66 1.14 27.82
C SER A 149 -0.50 -0.35 28.11
N ALA A 150 -0.29 -1.15 27.07
CA ALA A 150 0.04 -2.57 27.16
C ALA A 150 1.51 -2.81 26.79
N SER A 151 1.89 -4.09 26.80
CA SER A 151 3.25 -4.55 26.54
C SER A 151 3.27 -5.79 25.65
N ASP A 152 4.46 -6.24 25.26
CA ASP A 152 4.70 -7.55 24.65
C ASP A 152 4.02 -8.72 25.38
N TYR A 153 3.88 -8.66 26.71
CA TYR A 153 3.22 -9.66 27.53
C TYR A 153 1.73 -9.73 27.21
N ASP A 154 1.08 -8.59 27.05
CA ASP A 154 -0.36 -8.53 26.75
C ASP A 154 -0.63 -9.06 25.34
N ALA A 155 0.20 -8.70 24.35
CA ALA A 155 0.15 -9.31 23.02
C ALA A 155 0.40 -10.83 23.05
N MET A 156 1.32 -11.29 23.90
CA MET A 156 1.55 -12.71 24.11
C MET A 156 0.32 -13.39 24.73
N THR A 157 -0.34 -12.78 25.73
CA THR A 157 -1.56 -13.35 26.32
C THR A 157 -2.70 -13.46 25.31
N TRP A 158 -2.76 -12.54 24.35
CA TRP A 158 -3.77 -12.54 23.29
C TRP A 158 -3.58 -13.69 22.31
N MET A 159 -2.35 -13.94 21.84
CA MET A 159 -2.09 -14.85 20.71
C MET A 159 -1.53 -16.22 21.07
N ALA A 160 -0.92 -16.39 22.25
CA ALA A 160 -0.15 -17.57 22.62
C ALA A 160 -0.89 -18.89 22.42
N GLN A 161 -2.14 -18.99 22.91
CA GLN A 161 -2.91 -20.22 22.79
C GLN A 161 -3.18 -20.58 21.32
N ALA A 162 -3.72 -19.63 20.56
CA ALA A 162 -4.05 -19.85 19.16
C ALA A 162 -2.80 -20.23 18.35
N ALA A 163 -1.69 -19.49 18.51
CA ALA A 163 -0.45 -19.80 17.80
C ALA A 163 0.06 -21.22 18.09
N SER A 164 -0.02 -21.67 19.35
CA SER A 164 0.39 -23.03 19.72
C SER A 164 -0.56 -24.09 19.15
N ASP A 165 -1.88 -23.84 19.13
CA ASP A 165 -2.87 -24.76 18.56
C ASP A 165 -2.67 -25.00 17.06
N TYR A 166 -2.23 -23.95 16.34
CA TYR A 166 -1.84 -24.05 14.93
C TYR A 166 -0.41 -24.59 14.73
N GLY A 167 0.38 -24.70 15.79
CA GLY A 167 1.78 -25.13 15.72
C GLY A 167 2.71 -24.07 15.12
N TRP A 168 2.42 -22.79 15.32
CA TRP A 168 3.14 -21.66 14.72
C TRP A 168 4.04 -20.94 15.73
N LEU A 169 5.06 -20.27 15.22
CA LEU A 169 5.90 -19.36 16.01
C LEU A 169 5.17 -18.04 16.23
N LEU A 170 5.41 -17.42 17.39
CA LEU A 170 4.84 -16.11 17.74
C LEU A 170 5.94 -15.21 18.29
N VAL A 171 5.97 -13.97 17.82
CA VAL A 171 6.79 -12.88 18.39
C VAL A 171 5.91 -11.67 18.71
N CYS A 172 6.13 -11.12 19.89
CA CYS A 172 5.46 -9.93 20.39
C CYS A 172 6.54 -8.90 20.75
N PRO A 173 6.89 -7.96 19.85
CA PRO A 173 7.79 -6.87 20.20
C PRO A 173 7.11 -5.88 21.13
N ASP A 174 7.88 -5.28 22.05
CA ASP A 174 7.41 -4.25 22.99
C ASP A 174 7.45 -2.84 22.37
N VAL A 175 8.08 -2.69 21.19
CA VAL A 175 8.09 -1.48 20.33
C VAL A 175 8.34 -0.18 21.11
N ARG A 176 9.45 -0.09 21.86
CA ARG A 176 9.81 1.05 22.74
C ARG A 176 8.82 1.35 23.87
N HIS A 177 7.92 0.41 24.16
CA HIS A 177 6.93 0.44 25.24
C HIS A 177 6.15 1.77 25.21
N GLU A 178 6.20 2.55 26.29
CA GLU A 178 5.45 3.81 26.42
C GLU A 178 6.26 5.03 25.94
N SER A 179 7.41 4.81 25.29
CA SER A 179 8.25 5.91 24.81
C SER A 179 7.75 6.49 23.49
N LEU A 180 7.06 5.69 22.67
CA LEU A 180 6.49 6.08 21.38
C LEU A 180 5.13 5.42 21.21
N HIS A 181 4.17 6.17 20.66
CA HIS A 181 2.78 5.71 20.52
C HIS A 181 2.29 5.71 19.07
N THR A 182 3.13 6.14 18.13
CA THR A 182 2.82 6.22 16.71
C THR A 182 3.77 5.38 15.85
N PRO A 183 3.41 5.06 14.59
CA PRO A 183 4.27 4.31 13.66
C PRO A 183 5.49 5.10 13.16
N THR A 184 6.27 5.72 14.06
CA THR A 184 7.53 6.37 13.73
C THR A 184 8.50 5.41 13.03
N LEU A 185 9.48 5.93 12.30
CA LEU A 185 10.51 5.07 11.68
C LEU A 185 11.26 4.23 12.72
N ALA A 186 11.49 4.78 13.92
CA ALA A 186 12.12 4.07 15.02
C ALA A 186 11.28 2.86 15.49
N ALA A 187 9.97 3.05 15.69
CA ALA A 187 9.05 1.97 16.05
C ALA A 187 8.94 0.91 14.93
N GLN A 188 8.94 1.33 13.67
CA GLN A 188 8.96 0.41 12.52
C GLN A 188 10.25 -0.41 12.47
N SER A 189 11.40 0.20 12.75
CA SER A 189 12.69 -0.51 12.85
C SER A 189 12.64 -1.60 13.92
N ASP A 190 12.07 -1.33 15.09
CA ASP A 190 12.02 -2.33 16.17
C ASP A 190 11.18 -3.56 15.80
N ILE A 191 10.08 -3.37 15.07
CA ILE A 191 9.27 -4.47 14.52
C ILE A 191 10.10 -5.28 13.51
N MET A 192 10.79 -4.60 12.60
CA MET A 192 11.66 -5.23 11.60
C MET A 192 12.81 -6.01 12.26
N ASP A 193 13.43 -5.45 13.30
CA ASP A 193 14.55 -6.06 14.02
C ASP A 193 14.11 -7.31 14.79
N ALA A 194 12.93 -7.28 15.42
CA ALA A 194 12.35 -8.47 16.03
C ALA A 194 12.06 -9.57 14.99
N MET A 195 11.53 -9.22 13.81
CA MET A 195 11.33 -10.16 12.71
C MET A 195 12.65 -10.73 12.19
N ASN A 196 13.67 -9.89 11.99
CA ASN A 196 14.99 -10.31 11.52
C ASN A 196 15.67 -11.25 12.51
N MET A 197 15.53 -10.99 13.82
CA MET A 197 15.97 -11.92 14.86
C MET A 197 15.27 -13.28 14.71
N MET A 198 13.95 -13.28 14.55
CA MET A 198 13.19 -14.53 14.32
C MET A 198 13.64 -15.27 13.07
N PHE A 199 13.87 -14.58 11.95
CA PHE A 199 14.38 -15.20 10.71
C PHE A 199 15.81 -15.76 10.85
N SER A 200 16.60 -15.24 11.78
CA SER A 200 17.96 -15.71 12.03
C SER A 200 18.01 -16.92 12.98
N GLU A 201 17.06 -17.02 13.92
CA GLU A 201 17.06 -18.06 14.96
C GLU A 201 16.19 -19.28 14.61
N TYR A 202 15.14 -19.10 13.80
CA TYR A 202 14.15 -20.13 13.51
C TYR A 202 14.06 -20.41 12.01
N ASN A 203 13.72 -21.66 11.67
CA ASN A 203 13.43 -22.03 10.29
C ASN A 203 12.00 -21.59 9.94
N ILE A 204 11.85 -20.36 9.46
CA ILE A 204 10.55 -19.74 9.19
C ILE A 204 10.15 -19.95 7.74
N ASP A 205 8.89 -20.31 7.55
CA ASP A 205 8.25 -20.27 6.24
C ASP A 205 8.03 -18.80 5.85
N GLN A 206 8.92 -18.26 5.01
CA GLN A 206 8.89 -16.84 4.62
C GLN A 206 7.63 -16.46 3.82
N ASP A 207 6.90 -17.44 3.28
CA ASP A 207 5.63 -17.20 2.60
C ASP A 207 4.41 -17.33 3.54
N ARG A 208 4.64 -17.59 4.83
CA ARG A 208 3.62 -17.63 5.89
C ARG A 208 4.06 -16.83 7.11
N VAL A 209 4.36 -15.56 6.87
CA VAL A 209 4.60 -14.54 7.90
C VAL A 209 3.36 -13.64 7.98
N TYR A 210 2.82 -13.48 9.18
CA TYR A 210 1.56 -12.76 9.43
C TYR A 210 1.76 -11.64 10.46
N LEU A 211 0.98 -10.58 10.33
CA LEU A 211 1.04 -9.42 11.24
C LEU A 211 -0.35 -9.09 11.77
N ALA A 212 -0.47 -8.90 13.08
CA ALA A 212 -1.72 -8.52 13.72
C ALA A 212 -1.48 -7.44 14.77
N GLY A 213 -2.45 -6.56 14.98
CA GLY A 213 -2.41 -5.62 16.08
C GLY A 213 -3.76 -4.99 16.41
N ILE A 214 -3.88 -4.48 17.63
CA ILE A 214 -5.09 -3.85 18.16
C ILE A 214 -4.82 -2.39 18.55
N SER A 215 -5.72 -1.46 18.20
CA SER A 215 -5.65 -0.05 18.59
C SER A 215 -4.33 0.59 18.13
N MET A 216 -3.45 1.01 19.04
CA MET A 216 -2.08 1.42 18.71
C MET A 216 -1.34 0.37 17.86
N GLY A 217 -1.45 -0.91 18.24
CA GLY A 217 -0.87 -2.02 17.49
C GLY A 217 -1.54 -2.23 16.13
N GLY A 218 -2.84 -1.93 15.99
CA GLY A 218 -3.55 -1.99 14.71
C GLY A 218 -3.08 -0.90 13.75
N MET A 219 -2.92 0.32 14.27
CA MET A 219 -2.28 1.45 13.56
C MET A 219 -0.86 1.09 13.11
N MET A 220 -0.03 0.54 14.00
CA MET A 220 1.33 0.11 13.65
C MET A 220 1.33 -1.03 12.63
N ALA A 221 0.45 -2.03 12.79
CA ALA A 221 0.34 -3.17 11.88
C ALA A 221 -0.03 -2.72 10.47
N ALA A 222 -1.05 -1.89 10.33
CA ALA A 222 -1.49 -1.38 9.02
C ALA A 222 -0.41 -0.54 8.33
N THR A 223 0.23 0.38 9.06
CA THR A 223 1.27 1.25 8.49
C THR A 223 2.53 0.45 8.13
N PHE A 224 3.00 -0.43 9.03
CA PHE A 224 4.18 -1.25 8.77
C PHE A 224 3.96 -2.22 7.60
N ALA A 225 2.76 -2.82 7.51
CA ALA A 225 2.37 -3.65 6.37
C ALA A 225 2.30 -2.85 5.06
N ALA A 226 1.71 -1.66 5.07
CA ALA A 226 1.65 -0.80 3.88
C ALA A 226 3.05 -0.38 3.41
N LYS A 227 4.01 -0.22 4.33
CA LYS A 227 5.41 0.10 4.00
C LYS A 227 6.25 -1.12 3.63
N ASN A 228 5.80 -2.33 3.96
CA ASN A 228 6.53 -3.57 3.71
C ASN A 228 5.60 -4.72 3.24
N PRO A 229 4.74 -4.51 2.23
CA PRO A 229 3.67 -5.46 1.90
C PRO A 229 4.22 -6.78 1.37
N HIS A 230 5.42 -6.75 0.82
CA HIS A 230 6.12 -7.90 0.27
C HIS A 230 6.65 -8.87 1.34
N LEU A 231 6.52 -8.57 2.64
CA LEU A 231 6.99 -9.45 3.72
C LEU A 231 5.91 -10.39 4.26
N PHE A 232 4.64 -10.10 4.00
CA PHE A 232 3.53 -10.74 4.69
C PHE A 232 2.66 -11.56 3.75
N ALA A 233 2.10 -12.64 4.29
CA ALA A 233 1.07 -13.44 3.65
C ALA A 233 -0.33 -12.89 3.92
N ALA A 234 -0.56 -12.33 5.10
CA ALA A 234 -1.80 -11.66 5.48
C ALA A 234 -1.61 -10.75 6.71
N VAL A 235 -2.53 -9.79 6.90
CA VAL A 235 -2.54 -8.83 8.01
C VAL A 235 -3.91 -8.72 8.67
N ALA A 236 -3.93 -8.53 9.98
CA ALA A 236 -5.13 -8.22 10.75
C ALA A 236 -4.99 -6.84 11.43
N GLU A 237 -5.81 -5.90 10.99
CA GLU A 237 -5.93 -4.56 11.56
C GLU A 237 -7.20 -4.51 12.43
N LEU A 238 -7.03 -4.33 13.73
CA LEU A 238 -8.15 -4.22 14.66
C LEU A 238 -8.19 -2.84 15.30
N LYS A 239 -9.26 -2.09 15.02
CA LYS A 239 -9.62 -0.81 15.68
C LYS A 239 -8.49 0.23 15.79
N GLY A 240 -7.60 0.27 14.80
CA GLY A 240 -6.44 1.14 14.73
C GLY A 240 -6.68 2.46 13.99
N ALA A 241 -5.97 3.51 14.39
CA ALA A 241 -6.01 4.81 13.72
C ALA A 241 -5.18 4.78 12.43
N THR A 242 -5.84 4.67 11.28
CA THR A 242 -5.19 4.53 9.96
C THR A 242 -4.75 5.86 9.35
N ASP A 243 -5.26 6.98 9.87
CA ASP A 243 -4.88 8.35 9.52
C ASP A 243 -4.50 9.12 10.79
N VAL A 244 -3.19 9.26 11.01
CA VAL A 244 -2.64 9.93 12.19
C VAL A 244 -2.92 11.44 12.15
N THR A 245 -3.08 12.03 10.97
CA THR A 245 -3.46 13.45 10.84
C THR A 245 -4.88 13.67 11.32
N ALA A 246 -5.82 12.86 10.85
CA ALA A 246 -7.21 12.92 11.29
C ALA A 246 -7.31 12.65 12.80
N TRP A 247 -6.66 11.59 13.26
CA TRP A 247 -6.71 11.18 14.66
C TRP A 247 -6.10 12.22 15.62
N TYR A 248 -5.08 12.95 15.20
CA TYR A 248 -4.53 14.09 15.96
C TYR A 248 -5.63 15.11 16.31
N TYR A 249 -6.54 15.42 15.39
CA TYR A 249 -7.62 16.39 15.62
C TYR A 249 -8.83 15.78 16.35
N GLU A 250 -9.04 14.46 16.21
CA GLU A 250 -10.16 13.73 16.84
C GLU A 250 -9.88 13.29 18.28
N ALA A 251 -8.60 13.12 18.65
CA ALA A 251 -8.17 12.74 20.00
C ALA A 251 -7.39 13.86 20.73
N PRO A 252 -8.02 15.01 21.10
CA PRO A 252 -7.35 16.11 21.80
C PRO A 252 -6.58 15.70 23.06
N SER A 253 -7.07 14.69 23.81
CA SER A 253 -6.42 14.19 25.02
C SER A 253 -5.09 13.48 24.76
N ARG A 254 -4.85 13.02 23.52
CA ARG A 254 -3.65 12.28 23.11
C ARG A 254 -2.65 13.14 22.34
N GLN A 255 -3.02 14.36 21.91
CA GLN A 255 -2.18 15.28 21.10
C GLN A 255 -0.74 15.42 21.62
N ILE A 256 -0.55 15.45 22.94
CA ILE A 256 0.78 15.58 23.56
C ILE A 256 1.73 14.44 23.19
N HIS A 257 1.22 13.22 22.99
CA HIS A 257 2.03 12.06 22.61
C HIS A 257 2.44 12.11 21.15
N PHE A 258 1.54 12.52 20.24
CA PHE A 258 1.92 12.75 18.84
C PHE A 258 2.99 13.83 18.74
N LEU A 259 2.82 14.94 19.47
CA LEU A 259 3.83 16.01 19.51
C LEU A 259 5.16 15.49 20.05
N HIS A 260 5.16 14.66 21.09
CA HIS A 260 6.39 14.02 21.58
C HIS A 260 7.07 13.20 20.48
N ASP A 261 6.32 12.34 19.78
CA ASP A 261 6.83 11.46 18.74
C ASP A 261 7.31 12.21 17.47
N THR A 262 6.80 13.42 17.21
CA THR A 262 7.11 14.24 16.03
C THR A 262 8.03 15.43 16.32
N ASN A 263 8.78 15.40 17.42
CA ASN A 263 9.68 16.49 17.84
C ASN A 263 8.96 17.84 18.00
N ASN A 264 7.77 17.81 18.62
CA ASN A 264 6.84 18.91 18.87
C ASN A 264 6.25 19.57 17.63
N ASN A 265 6.19 18.87 16.49
CA ASN A 265 5.55 19.38 15.28
C ASN A 265 4.10 18.93 15.14
N THR A 266 3.22 19.88 14.86
CA THR A 266 1.81 19.62 14.47
C THR A 266 1.72 19.12 13.02
N PRO A 267 0.59 18.52 12.59
CA PRO A 267 0.39 18.15 11.19
C PRO A 267 0.52 19.32 10.20
N TYR A 268 0.30 20.56 10.65
CA TYR A 268 0.50 21.75 9.83
C TYR A 268 1.98 22.09 9.64
N GLN A 269 2.81 21.86 10.66
CA GLN A 269 4.24 22.19 10.64
C GLN A 269 5.08 21.11 9.94
N ASP A 270 4.72 19.85 10.12
CA ASP A 270 5.38 18.70 9.51
C ASP A 270 4.35 17.72 8.93
N PRO A 271 3.68 18.08 7.82
CA PRO A 271 2.64 17.25 7.24
C PRO A 271 3.17 15.88 6.77
N PHE A 272 4.43 15.80 6.33
CA PHE A 272 4.98 14.58 5.76
C PHE A 272 5.18 13.49 6.81
N THR A 273 5.68 13.83 8.00
CA THR A 273 5.82 12.86 9.09
C THR A 273 4.47 12.25 9.48
N TYR A 274 3.38 13.02 9.52
CA TYR A 274 2.06 12.45 9.79
C TYR A 274 1.55 11.60 8.62
N GLN A 275 1.80 12.00 7.37
CA GLN A 275 1.44 11.20 6.19
C GLN A 275 2.14 9.84 6.20
N ARG A 276 3.45 9.78 6.46
CA ARG A 276 4.22 8.53 6.43
C ARG A 276 3.90 7.56 7.57
N MET A 277 3.29 8.06 8.65
CA MET A 277 2.78 7.25 9.76
C MET A 277 1.35 6.72 9.52
N SER A 278 0.71 7.10 8.41
CA SER A 278 -0.69 6.82 8.12
C SER A 278 -0.86 5.83 6.98
N SER A 279 -1.37 4.63 7.24
CA SER A 279 -1.69 3.64 6.21
C SER A 279 -2.72 4.15 5.19
N ALA A 280 -3.60 5.08 5.58
CA ALA A 280 -4.55 5.76 4.68
C ALA A 280 -3.85 6.56 3.55
N ASN A 281 -2.56 6.88 3.69
CA ASN A 281 -1.75 7.50 2.62
C ASN A 281 -1.08 6.47 1.69
N MET A 282 -1.14 5.18 2.00
CA MET A 282 -0.52 4.08 1.27
C MET A 282 -1.48 2.89 0.99
N PRO A 283 -2.80 3.09 0.78
CA PRO A 283 -3.73 1.97 0.66
C PRO A 283 -3.45 1.10 -0.57
N MET A 284 -2.92 1.71 -1.65
CA MET A 284 -2.50 0.99 -2.86
C MET A 284 -1.43 -0.06 -2.57
N ASN A 285 -0.54 0.18 -1.60
CA ASN A 285 0.55 -0.74 -1.27
C ASN A 285 0.02 -2.08 -0.73
N LEU A 286 -1.17 -2.06 -0.12
CA LEU A 286 -1.83 -3.23 0.45
C LEU A 286 -2.60 -4.06 -0.59
N ARG A 287 -2.65 -3.65 -1.86
CA ARG A 287 -3.40 -4.34 -2.92
C ARG A 287 -3.15 -5.85 -2.96
N ASN A 288 -1.89 -6.26 -2.87
CA ASN A 288 -1.48 -7.67 -2.99
C ASN A 288 -1.41 -8.40 -1.64
N LEU A 289 -1.81 -7.75 -0.56
CA LEU A 289 -1.70 -8.26 0.80
C LEU A 289 -3.09 -8.52 1.39
N PRO A 290 -3.51 -9.79 1.51
CA PRO A 290 -4.73 -10.17 2.20
C PRO A 290 -4.86 -9.47 3.56
N THR A 291 -5.94 -8.73 3.76
CA THR A 291 -6.12 -7.90 4.97
C THR A 291 -7.51 -8.07 5.56
N VAL A 292 -7.59 -8.41 6.85
CA VAL A 292 -8.84 -8.32 7.61
C VAL A 292 -8.83 -7.05 8.47
N ILE A 293 -9.92 -6.29 8.40
CA ILE A 293 -10.17 -5.08 9.18
C ILE A 293 -11.35 -5.33 10.12
N VAL A 294 -11.20 -5.08 11.42
CA VAL A 294 -12.26 -5.29 12.41
C VAL A 294 -12.43 -4.04 13.27
N HIS A 295 -13.64 -3.47 13.32
CA HIS A 295 -13.85 -2.18 14.00
C HIS A 295 -15.25 -2.03 14.59
N GLY A 296 -15.34 -1.51 15.81
CA GLY A 296 -16.61 -1.24 16.49
C GLY A 296 -17.31 0.01 15.95
N LEU A 297 -18.61 -0.09 15.67
CA LEU A 297 -19.41 1.02 15.13
C LEU A 297 -19.59 2.20 16.11
N GLN A 298 -19.38 1.95 17.41
CA GLN A 298 -19.59 2.92 18.49
C GLN A 298 -18.25 3.32 19.13
N ASP A 299 -17.13 3.05 18.45
CA ASP A 299 -15.80 3.40 18.91
C ASP A 299 -15.64 4.93 18.98
N ALA A 300 -15.46 5.43 20.21
CA ALA A 300 -15.27 6.85 20.51
C ALA A 300 -13.79 7.21 20.78
N VAL A 301 -12.89 6.25 20.67
CA VAL A 301 -11.45 6.42 20.86
C VAL A 301 -10.74 6.50 19.51
N VAL A 302 -11.03 5.55 18.63
CA VAL A 302 -10.64 5.57 17.21
C VAL A 302 -11.93 5.45 16.43
N LEU A 303 -12.36 6.55 15.80
CA LEU A 303 -13.64 6.57 15.11
C LEU A 303 -13.70 5.54 13.98
N TYR A 304 -14.86 4.92 13.78
CA TYR A 304 -15.07 3.85 12.79
C TYR A 304 -14.62 4.21 11.37
N HIS A 305 -14.62 5.50 11.01
CA HIS A 305 -14.23 5.91 9.66
C HIS A 305 -12.77 5.56 9.34
N HIS A 306 -11.87 5.41 10.33
CA HIS A 306 -10.50 4.92 10.06
C HIS A 306 -10.49 3.58 9.33
N ALA A 307 -11.35 2.63 9.73
CA ALA A 307 -11.49 1.35 9.07
C ALA A 307 -12.19 1.47 7.71
N SER A 308 -13.30 2.22 7.63
CA SER A 308 -14.04 2.36 6.37
C SER A 308 -13.27 3.14 5.30
N ASP A 309 -12.51 4.16 5.69
CA ASP A 309 -11.71 4.99 4.79
C ASP A 309 -10.50 4.20 4.27
N LEU A 310 -9.83 3.41 5.13
CA LEU A 310 -8.77 2.50 4.68
C LEU A 310 -9.33 1.46 3.70
N LYS A 311 -10.46 0.83 4.02
CA LYS A 311 -11.13 -0.14 3.14
C LYS A 311 -11.49 0.48 1.79
N ALA A 312 -12.10 1.66 1.78
CA ALA A 312 -12.45 2.37 0.56
C ALA A 312 -11.20 2.76 -0.26
N GLY A 313 -10.14 3.19 0.44
CA GLY A 313 -8.84 3.47 -0.17
C GLY A 313 -8.25 2.23 -0.82
N MET A 314 -8.33 1.07 -0.18
CA MET A 314 -7.86 -0.20 -0.76
C MET A 314 -8.71 -0.59 -1.97
N ASP A 315 -10.04 -0.54 -1.87
CA ASP A 315 -10.98 -0.89 -2.95
C ASP A 315 -10.79 -0.08 -4.22
N ALA A 316 -10.37 1.20 -4.10
CA ALA A 316 -10.02 2.04 -5.24
C ALA A 316 -8.83 1.50 -6.06
N TRP A 317 -8.07 0.55 -5.50
CA TRP A 317 -6.94 -0.12 -6.12
C TRP A 317 -7.15 -1.63 -6.20
N ASP A 318 -8.37 -2.09 -6.53
CA ASP A 318 -8.79 -3.50 -6.72
C ASP A 318 -7.92 -4.53 -5.95
N PRO A 319 -8.04 -4.56 -4.62
CA PRO A 319 -7.24 -5.42 -3.76
C PRO A 319 -7.56 -6.90 -4.03
N VAL A 320 -6.57 -7.77 -3.82
CA VAL A 320 -6.71 -9.22 -4.05
C VAL A 320 -7.68 -9.83 -3.05
N ASP A 321 -7.52 -9.50 -1.77
CA ASP A 321 -8.38 -9.95 -0.69
C ASP A 321 -8.38 -8.92 0.45
N VAL A 322 -9.52 -8.27 0.70
CA VAL A 322 -9.68 -7.39 1.87
C VAL A 322 -11.11 -7.44 2.37
N GLU A 323 -11.25 -7.63 3.67
CA GLU A 323 -12.55 -7.78 4.31
C GLU A 323 -12.65 -6.81 5.50
N LEU A 324 -13.83 -6.21 5.67
CA LEU A 324 -14.14 -5.31 6.79
C LEU A 324 -15.30 -5.90 7.59
N TYR A 325 -15.07 -6.14 8.88
CA TYR A 325 -16.02 -6.70 9.84
C TYR A 325 -16.40 -5.66 10.90
N PRO A 326 -17.44 -4.85 10.65
CA PRO A 326 -17.99 -3.97 11.65
C PRO A 326 -18.80 -4.75 12.70
N TYR A 327 -18.82 -4.28 13.94
CA TYR A 327 -19.66 -4.85 15.01
C TYR A 327 -20.25 -3.78 15.93
N GLU A 328 -21.32 -4.15 16.63
CA GLU A 328 -21.89 -3.31 17.68
C GLU A 328 -20.97 -3.32 18.91
N GLY A 329 -20.34 -2.19 19.19
CA GLY A 329 -19.43 -2.04 20.33
C GLY A 329 -18.56 -0.80 20.22
N GLY A 330 -18.05 -0.36 21.38
CA GLY A 330 -17.03 0.69 21.48
C GLY A 330 -15.61 0.12 21.48
N HIS A 331 -14.61 0.96 21.77
CA HIS A 331 -13.19 0.58 21.71
C HIS A 331 -12.82 -0.63 22.58
N GLU A 332 -13.42 -0.73 23.77
CA GLU A 332 -13.15 -1.81 24.74
C GLU A 332 -13.96 -3.09 24.47
N ALA A 333 -14.88 -3.06 23.50
CA ALA A 333 -15.64 -4.24 23.13
C ALA A 333 -14.82 -5.09 22.16
N ASP A 334 -14.85 -6.41 22.36
CA ASP A 334 -14.26 -7.38 21.42
C ASP A 334 -15.31 -7.87 20.43
N HIS A 335 -14.87 -8.13 19.20
CA HIS A 335 -15.72 -8.79 18.21
C HIS A 335 -15.89 -10.27 18.58
N PRO A 336 -17.10 -10.85 18.54
CA PRO A 336 -17.36 -12.23 18.97
C PRO A 336 -16.56 -13.29 18.18
N ASP A 337 -16.45 -13.12 16.86
CA ASP A 337 -15.79 -14.10 15.97
C ASP A 337 -14.32 -13.78 15.62
N TRP A 338 -13.85 -12.57 15.91
CA TRP A 338 -12.52 -12.09 15.48
C TRP A 338 -11.52 -12.00 16.65
N GLY A 339 -11.58 -13.00 17.54
CA GLY A 339 -10.51 -13.28 18.51
C GLY A 339 -9.30 -13.95 17.84
N ALA A 340 -8.28 -14.32 18.64
CA ALA A 340 -7.03 -14.87 18.14
C ALA A 340 -7.21 -16.08 17.20
N HIS A 341 -8.06 -17.05 17.54
CA HIS A 341 -8.32 -18.21 16.66
C HIS A 341 -9.01 -17.84 15.34
N GLY A 342 -9.87 -16.82 15.33
CA GLY A 342 -10.50 -16.32 14.11
C GLY A 342 -9.49 -15.66 13.17
N ILE A 343 -8.60 -14.85 13.74
CA ILE A 343 -7.49 -14.21 13.02
C ILE A 343 -6.54 -15.27 12.44
N LEU A 344 -6.14 -16.27 13.22
CA LEU A 344 -5.25 -17.33 12.72
C LEU A 344 -5.94 -18.22 11.68
N ALA A 345 -7.26 -18.44 11.80
CA ALA A 345 -8.02 -19.14 10.76
C ALA A 345 -8.09 -18.37 9.43
N PHE A 346 -8.07 -17.04 9.49
CA PHE A 346 -7.90 -16.20 8.30
C PHE A 346 -6.48 -16.33 7.75
N PHE A 347 -5.46 -16.23 8.60
CA PHE A 347 -4.06 -16.37 8.19
C PHE A 347 -3.75 -17.72 7.54
N ASP A 348 -4.28 -18.84 8.06
CA ASP A 348 -4.00 -20.19 7.56
C ASP A 348 -4.47 -20.42 6.11
N LYS A 349 -5.44 -19.62 5.65
CA LYS A 349 -5.92 -19.65 4.26
C LYS A 349 -4.96 -18.96 3.28
N HIS A 350 -3.97 -18.21 3.78
CA HIS A 350 -3.15 -17.32 2.99
C HIS A 350 -1.68 -17.71 2.98
N VAL A 351 -1.12 -17.66 1.79
CA VAL A 351 0.31 -17.80 1.50
C VAL A 351 0.70 -16.59 0.65
N ARG A 352 1.86 -15.99 0.94
CA ARG A 352 2.34 -14.80 0.25
C ARG A 352 2.47 -15.05 -1.24
N ASN A 353 1.88 -14.16 -2.05
CA ASN A 353 2.16 -14.14 -3.49
C ASN A 353 3.44 -13.34 -3.74
N GLU A 354 4.58 -14.02 -3.91
CA GLU A 354 5.86 -13.35 -4.21
C GLU A 354 5.91 -12.72 -5.61
N ARG A 355 4.98 -13.08 -6.51
CA ARG A 355 5.02 -12.73 -7.94
C ARG A 355 3.68 -12.17 -8.44
N PRO A 356 3.14 -11.11 -7.81
CA PRO A 356 1.91 -10.50 -8.27
C PRO A 356 2.10 -9.91 -9.67
N LEU A 357 1.06 -9.95 -10.51
CA LEU A 357 1.14 -9.41 -11.87
C LEU A 357 1.15 -7.87 -11.90
N ARG A 358 0.72 -7.22 -10.82
CA ARG A 358 0.76 -5.76 -10.66
C ARG A 358 1.34 -5.41 -9.30
N VAL A 359 2.34 -4.55 -9.27
CA VAL A 359 2.92 -3.97 -8.05
C VAL A 359 2.69 -2.48 -8.12
N VAL A 360 1.86 -1.97 -7.21
CA VAL A 360 1.63 -0.53 -7.04
C VAL A 360 2.08 -0.12 -5.65
N VAL A 361 2.98 0.85 -5.59
CA VAL A 361 3.58 1.30 -4.34
C VAL A 361 3.74 2.82 -4.32
N ARG A 362 3.45 3.42 -3.18
CA ARG A 362 3.84 4.77 -2.78
C ARG A 362 4.81 4.62 -1.62
N THR A 363 6.05 5.08 -1.79
CA THR A 363 7.13 4.88 -0.82
C THR A 363 7.91 6.17 -0.58
N ASP A 364 8.34 6.35 0.65
CA ASP A 364 9.25 7.40 1.13
C ASP A 364 10.68 6.87 1.35
N GLU A 365 10.89 5.57 1.12
CA GLU A 365 12.14 4.87 1.41
C GLU A 365 12.58 4.00 0.22
N PRO A 366 13.89 3.89 -0.03
CA PRO A 366 14.42 2.94 -1.00
C PRO A 366 14.38 1.52 -0.41
N LYS A 367 13.69 0.60 -1.08
CA LYS A 367 13.60 -0.81 -0.68
C LYS A 367 12.97 -1.69 -1.79
N PRO A 368 13.10 -3.02 -1.69
CA PRO A 368 12.39 -3.94 -2.58
C PRO A 368 10.90 -4.08 -2.26
N TYR A 369 10.13 -4.45 -3.27
CA TYR A 369 8.70 -4.76 -3.29
C TYR A 369 8.46 -5.90 -4.29
N TYR A 370 8.34 -7.14 -3.80
CA TYR A 370 8.13 -8.34 -4.62
C TYR A 370 9.27 -8.59 -5.64
N TRP A 371 9.05 -8.23 -6.91
CA TRP A 371 10.02 -8.31 -8.02
C TRP A 371 10.53 -6.93 -8.48
N LEU A 372 10.10 -5.86 -7.82
CA LEU A 372 10.49 -4.47 -8.10
C LEU A 372 11.36 -3.95 -6.95
N ASP A 373 12.42 -3.22 -7.24
CA ASP A 373 13.24 -2.52 -6.24
C ASP A 373 13.41 -1.05 -6.61
N ILE A 374 13.28 -0.18 -5.61
CA ILE A 374 13.33 1.27 -5.76
C ILE A 374 14.56 1.78 -5.01
N ALA A 375 15.45 2.46 -5.72
CA ALA A 375 16.63 3.08 -5.15
C ALA A 375 16.80 4.53 -5.62
N TYR A 376 17.49 5.34 -4.82
CA TYR A 376 17.81 6.72 -5.16
C TYR A 376 19.31 6.89 -5.30
N ALA A 377 19.76 7.70 -6.26
CA ALA A 377 21.16 8.09 -6.32
C ALA A 377 21.51 8.91 -5.06
N HIS A 378 22.32 8.35 -4.15
CA HIS A 378 22.72 9.01 -2.91
C HIS A 378 23.63 10.21 -3.20
N THR A 379 23.04 11.39 -3.31
CA THR A 379 23.77 12.66 -3.25
C THR A 379 22.97 13.62 -2.37
N TYR A 380 23.45 13.84 -1.14
CA TYR A 380 22.93 14.79 -0.13
C TYR A 380 21.64 14.36 0.59
N PRO A 381 21.34 14.90 1.80
CA PRO A 381 20.11 14.58 2.50
C PRO A 381 18.93 14.80 1.57
N VAL A 382 18.21 13.71 1.28
CA VAL A 382 17.08 13.73 0.37
C VAL A 382 15.93 14.40 1.10
N GLU A 383 15.30 15.39 0.47
CA GLU A 383 14.06 15.99 0.99
C GLU A 383 13.02 14.89 1.23
N ASP A 384 12.19 15.04 2.25
CA ASP A 384 11.04 14.17 2.47
C ASP A 384 10.10 14.24 1.26
N HIS A 385 9.79 13.09 0.66
CA HIS A 385 9.02 12.99 -0.57
C HIS A 385 8.37 11.62 -0.71
N TRP A 386 7.37 11.54 -1.59
CA TRP A 386 6.83 10.27 -2.06
C TRP A 386 7.35 9.95 -3.46
N THR A 387 7.67 8.68 -3.67
CA THR A 387 7.82 8.06 -4.99
C THR A 387 6.66 7.11 -5.20
N PHE A 388 5.93 7.28 -6.29
CA PHE A 388 4.86 6.39 -6.72
C PHE A 388 5.33 5.55 -7.92
N VAL A 389 5.08 4.25 -7.85
CA VAL A 389 5.35 3.30 -8.94
C VAL A 389 4.13 2.40 -9.12
N ASP A 390 3.62 2.29 -10.34
CA ASP A 390 2.58 1.31 -10.73
C ASP A 390 3.11 0.47 -11.89
N ALA A 391 3.49 -0.76 -11.59
CA ALA A 391 4.15 -1.67 -12.52
C ALA A 391 3.26 -2.90 -12.76
N THR A 392 2.97 -3.21 -14.03
CA THR A 392 2.17 -4.37 -14.44
C THR A 392 2.95 -5.25 -15.42
N LEU A 393 2.96 -6.55 -15.16
CA LEU A 393 3.50 -7.60 -16.03
C LEU A 393 2.36 -8.33 -16.76
N ASN A 394 2.42 -8.35 -18.08
CA ASN A 394 1.65 -9.27 -18.91
C ASN A 394 2.52 -10.46 -19.32
N PRO A 395 2.34 -11.66 -18.73
CA PRO A 395 3.16 -12.82 -19.05
C PRO A 395 2.91 -13.37 -20.46
N GLY A 396 1.71 -13.16 -21.02
CA GLY A 396 1.35 -13.62 -22.37
C GLY A 396 2.10 -12.87 -23.46
N THR A 397 2.34 -11.56 -23.26
CA THR A 397 3.09 -10.72 -24.21
C THR A 397 4.53 -10.44 -23.75
N GLN A 398 4.91 -10.90 -22.56
CA GLN A 398 6.19 -10.57 -21.90
C GLN A 398 6.42 -9.06 -21.82
N THR A 399 5.36 -8.30 -21.60
CA THR A 399 5.39 -6.83 -21.58
C THR A 399 5.26 -6.33 -20.16
N ILE A 400 6.09 -5.36 -19.80
CA ILE A 400 6.03 -4.63 -18.54
C ILE A 400 5.60 -3.20 -18.84
N THR A 401 4.56 -2.72 -18.15
CA THR A 401 4.18 -1.30 -18.15
C THR A 401 4.47 -0.73 -16.78
N ILE A 402 5.13 0.42 -16.71
CA ILE A 402 5.51 1.06 -15.44
C ILE A 402 5.21 2.55 -15.50
N ASP A 403 4.39 3.04 -14.58
CA ASP A 403 4.25 4.46 -14.29
C ASP A 403 5.12 4.81 -13.09
N VAL A 404 5.95 5.85 -13.21
CA VAL A 404 6.85 6.30 -12.14
C VAL A 404 6.72 7.81 -11.98
N ARG A 405 6.35 8.25 -10.79
CA ARG A 405 6.29 9.65 -10.41
C ARG A 405 7.02 9.87 -9.11
N ASP A 406 7.87 10.88 -9.09
CA ASP A 406 8.58 11.31 -7.89
C ASP A 406 8.16 12.72 -7.50
N GLU A 407 7.88 12.95 -6.22
CA GLU A 407 7.38 14.23 -5.71
C GLU A 407 8.50 15.20 -5.28
N ARG A 408 9.78 14.84 -5.43
CA ARG A 408 10.89 15.73 -5.05
C ARG A 408 10.91 17.01 -5.88
N SER A 409 11.24 18.10 -5.21
CA SER A 409 11.52 19.37 -5.86
C SER A 409 12.87 19.37 -6.59
N VAL A 410 13.85 18.63 -6.05
CA VAL A 410 15.19 18.47 -6.63
C VAL A 410 15.25 17.20 -7.48
N PRO A 411 15.57 17.30 -8.78
CA PRO A 411 15.57 16.15 -9.66
C PRO A 411 16.76 15.23 -9.40
N ILE A 412 16.50 14.13 -8.68
CA ILE A 412 17.43 13.01 -8.52
C ILE A 412 16.85 11.81 -9.28
N PRO A 413 17.64 11.08 -10.08
CA PRO A 413 17.14 9.89 -10.74
C PRO A 413 16.65 8.83 -9.75
N VAL A 414 15.48 8.25 -10.05
CA VAL A 414 14.97 7.05 -9.38
C VAL A 414 15.44 5.84 -10.18
N ASN A 415 16.12 4.92 -9.52
CA ASN A 415 16.48 3.64 -10.10
C ASN A 415 15.37 2.63 -9.80
N ILE A 416 14.77 2.09 -10.86
CA ILE A 416 13.82 0.99 -10.77
C ILE A 416 14.52 -0.27 -11.25
N THR A 417 14.72 -1.23 -10.35
CA THR A 417 15.31 -2.53 -10.66
C THR A 417 14.21 -3.58 -10.74
N LEU A 418 14.18 -4.32 -11.84
CA LEU A 418 13.21 -5.39 -12.09
C LEU A 418 13.92 -6.74 -11.98
N ASP A 419 13.45 -7.63 -11.12
CA ASP A 419 13.94 -9.01 -10.99
C ASP A 419 13.32 -9.87 -12.10
N MET A 420 14.06 -10.00 -13.19
CA MET A 420 13.60 -10.69 -14.39
C MET A 420 13.38 -12.18 -14.14
N LEU A 421 14.15 -12.80 -13.23
CA LEU A 421 13.98 -14.22 -12.88
C LEU A 421 12.70 -14.45 -12.09
N LYS A 422 12.40 -13.61 -11.09
CA LYS A 422 11.13 -13.68 -10.36
C LYS A 422 9.94 -13.45 -11.28
N MET A 423 10.07 -12.54 -12.24
CA MET A 423 9.04 -12.26 -13.25
C MET A 423 8.91 -13.35 -14.32
N GLY A 424 9.83 -14.31 -14.39
CA GLY A 424 9.83 -15.36 -15.42
C GLY A 424 10.16 -14.83 -16.82
N LEU A 425 10.93 -13.74 -16.91
CA LEU A 425 11.30 -13.07 -18.15
C LEU A 425 12.74 -13.43 -18.57
N PRO A 426 13.07 -13.39 -19.88
CA PRO A 426 14.42 -13.66 -20.38
C PRO A 426 15.50 -12.78 -19.74
N THR A 427 16.61 -13.38 -19.31
CA THR A 427 17.80 -12.67 -18.79
C THR A 427 18.93 -12.61 -19.81
N GLY A 428 19.87 -11.67 -19.65
CA GLY A 428 21.02 -11.53 -20.55
C GLY A 428 20.70 -11.11 -21.99
N VAL A 429 19.45 -10.73 -22.29
CA VAL A 429 19.00 -10.26 -23.61
C VAL A 429 18.75 -8.75 -23.61
N SER A 430 18.66 -8.17 -24.81
CA SER A 430 18.28 -6.78 -24.99
C SER A 430 16.76 -6.64 -25.02
N TYR A 431 16.23 -5.70 -24.25
CA TYR A 431 14.83 -5.29 -24.22
C TYR A 431 14.65 -4.00 -25.00
N THR A 432 13.51 -3.84 -25.69
CA THR A 432 13.09 -2.51 -26.12
C THR A 432 12.38 -1.81 -24.97
N VAL A 433 12.77 -0.56 -24.71
CA VAL A 433 12.12 0.36 -23.77
C VAL A 433 11.50 1.49 -24.58
N GLU A 434 10.19 1.66 -24.43
CA GLU A 434 9.44 2.85 -24.84
C GLU A 434 9.20 3.70 -23.59
N ASP A 435 9.76 4.90 -23.56
CA ASP A 435 9.74 5.84 -22.44
C ASP A 435 8.97 7.11 -22.84
N THR A 436 7.89 7.40 -22.13
CA THR A 436 7.05 8.58 -22.36
C THR A 436 6.99 9.46 -21.12
N ASN A 437 7.37 10.73 -21.24
CA ASN A 437 7.03 11.75 -20.24
C ASN A 437 5.53 12.02 -20.30
N VAL A 438 4.80 11.67 -19.25
CA VAL A 438 3.32 11.63 -19.25
C VAL A 438 2.73 13.02 -19.44
N ASN A 439 3.37 14.06 -18.91
CA ASN A 439 2.87 15.44 -19.00
C ASN A 439 3.13 16.05 -20.38
N SER A 440 4.38 15.98 -20.85
CA SER A 440 4.81 16.67 -22.07
C SER A 440 4.64 15.85 -23.35
N GLY A 441 4.49 14.54 -23.26
CA GLY A 441 4.43 13.63 -24.41
C GLY A 441 5.78 13.41 -25.09
N VAL A 442 6.90 13.88 -24.51
CA VAL A 442 8.25 13.53 -24.98
C VAL A 442 8.40 12.02 -24.91
N PHE A 443 8.80 11.42 -26.03
CA PHE A 443 8.92 9.98 -26.20
C PHE A 443 10.31 9.60 -26.68
N ALA A 444 10.84 8.52 -26.12
CA ALA A 444 12.06 7.87 -26.55
C ALA A 444 11.85 6.35 -26.69
N GLN A 445 12.50 5.75 -27.68
CA GLN A 445 12.59 4.30 -27.84
C GLN A 445 14.05 3.90 -27.92
N TYR A 446 14.49 2.99 -27.06
CA TYR A 446 15.89 2.56 -27.01
C TYR A 446 16.04 1.11 -26.52
N PRO A 447 17.12 0.41 -26.92
CA PRO A 447 17.44 -0.88 -26.36
C PRO A 447 18.04 -0.72 -24.95
N LEU A 448 17.70 -1.62 -24.04
CA LEU A 448 18.28 -1.73 -22.70
C LEU A 448 18.69 -3.17 -22.44
N GLN A 449 19.94 -3.38 -22.02
CA GLN A 449 20.48 -4.72 -21.80
C GLN A 449 20.09 -5.23 -20.41
N ALA A 450 19.41 -6.37 -20.33
CA ALA A 450 19.20 -7.07 -19.06
C ALA A 450 20.51 -7.72 -18.59
N GLY A 451 20.77 -7.62 -17.29
CA GLY A 451 21.86 -8.33 -16.63
C GLY A 451 21.57 -9.83 -16.45
N ALA A 452 22.35 -10.47 -15.58
CA ALA A 452 22.19 -11.89 -15.28
C ALA A 452 20.85 -12.22 -14.61
N THR A 453 20.34 -11.29 -13.79
CA THR A 453 19.09 -11.46 -13.02
C THR A 453 18.14 -10.27 -13.16
N SER A 454 18.63 -9.07 -13.42
CA SER A 454 17.84 -7.85 -13.33
C SER A 454 17.94 -6.93 -14.54
N LEU A 455 16.95 -6.05 -14.68
CA LEU A 455 16.93 -4.90 -15.61
C LEU A 455 16.80 -3.62 -14.77
N VAL A 456 17.67 -2.63 -15.01
CA VAL A 456 17.69 -1.37 -14.23
C VAL A 456 17.30 -0.19 -15.11
N LEU A 457 16.21 0.49 -14.74
CA LEU A 457 15.74 1.72 -15.37
C LEU A 457 16.23 2.91 -14.56
N ASN A 458 16.80 3.91 -15.23
CA ASN A 458 17.14 5.20 -14.63
C ASN A 458 16.07 6.20 -15.02
N VAL A 459 15.21 6.57 -14.07
CA VAL A 459 14.04 7.42 -14.29
C VAL A 459 14.35 8.83 -13.83
N SER A 460 14.11 9.83 -14.67
CA SER A 460 14.24 11.24 -14.26
C SER A 460 13.13 11.63 -13.29
N ALA A 461 13.24 12.78 -12.61
CA ALA A 461 12.22 13.22 -11.65
C ALA A 461 10.87 13.61 -12.25
N ALA A 462 10.72 13.61 -13.58
CA ALA A 462 9.42 13.83 -14.21
C ALA A 462 8.51 12.59 -14.07
N TYR A 463 7.22 12.77 -14.37
CA TYR A 463 6.31 11.63 -14.48
C TYR A 463 6.56 10.88 -15.80
N HIS A 464 7.03 9.63 -15.70
CA HIS A 464 7.32 8.75 -16.83
C HIS A 464 6.39 7.53 -16.87
N ARG A 465 6.06 7.11 -18.09
CA ARG A 465 5.44 5.83 -18.42
C ARG A 465 6.38 5.02 -19.31
N PHE A 466 6.71 3.82 -18.88
CA PHE A 466 7.54 2.86 -19.61
C PHE A 466 6.69 1.71 -20.16
N THR A 467 7.00 1.27 -21.37
CA THR A 467 6.57 -0.03 -21.91
C THR A 467 7.80 -0.81 -22.35
N ILE A 468 8.00 -1.99 -21.79
CA ILE A 468 9.24 -2.75 -21.88
C ILE A 468 8.94 -4.17 -22.36
N TYR A 469 9.67 -4.66 -23.36
CA TYR A 469 9.45 -5.99 -23.93
C TYR A 469 10.71 -6.57 -24.60
N PRO A 470 10.90 -7.90 -24.64
CA PRO A 470 12.16 -8.56 -25.06
C PRO A 470 12.33 -8.67 -26.59
N PHE A 471 11.58 -7.89 -27.37
CA PHE A 471 11.59 -7.95 -28.83
C PHE A 471 12.02 -6.61 -29.42
N SER A 472 12.65 -6.66 -30.60
CA SER A 472 13.01 -5.44 -31.32
C SER A 472 11.78 -4.74 -31.87
N ALA A 473 11.58 -3.49 -31.48
CA ALA A 473 10.52 -2.65 -32.03
C ALA A 473 10.86 -2.12 -33.43
N PRO A 474 9.85 -1.82 -34.26
CA PRO A 474 10.07 -1.09 -35.51
C PRO A 474 10.66 0.30 -35.25
N ASN A 475 11.38 0.82 -36.24
CA ASN A 475 11.94 2.18 -36.16
C ASN A 475 10.82 3.22 -36.12
N VAL A 476 10.93 4.15 -35.18
CA VAL A 476 10.00 5.28 -35.03
C VAL A 476 10.35 6.36 -36.05
N GLN A 477 9.31 6.91 -36.68
CA GLN A 477 9.35 8.08 -37.56
C GLN A 477 8.68 9.25 -36.85
N THR A 478 9.15 10.47 -37.14
CA THR A 478 8.58 11.70 -36.58
C THR A 478 8.07 12.59 -37.69
N VAL A 479 6.86 13.10 -37.54
CA VAL A 479 6.27 14.14 -38.40
C VAL A 479 5.95 15.36 -37.54
N LEU A 480 6.44 16.53 -37.94
CA LEU A 480 6.12 17.81 -37.32
C LEU A 480 5.07 18.54 -38.16
N LEU A 481 3.90 18.75 -37.59
CA LEU A 481 2.79 19.48 -38.20
C LEU A 481 2.77 20.90 -37.62
N ARG A 482 3.20 21.89 -38.41
CA ARG A 482 3.19 23.31 -38.04
C ARG A 482 2.92 24.18 -39.26
N GLN A 483 2.02 25.16 -39.15
CA GLN A 483 1.60 25.97 -40.29
C GLN A 483 2.81 26.65 -40.97
N GLY A 484 2.98 26.43 -42.27
CA GLY A 484 4.08 26.92 -43.10
C GLY A 484 5.38 26.10 -43.02
N GLU A 485 5.49 25.12 -42.11
CA GLU A 485 6.66 24.27 -41.97
C GLU A 485 6.64 23.16 -43.03
N GLN A 486 7.71 23.03 -43.80
CA GLN A 486 7.84 22.02 -44.88
C GLN A 486 6.62 21.96 -45.84
N GLY A 487 5.94 23.09 -46.04
CA GLY A 487 4.75 23.19 -46.90
C GLY A 487 3.43 22.74 -46.25
N TYR A 488 3.42 22.39 -44.96
CA TYR A 488 2.21 22.03 -44.23
C TYR A 488 1.30 23.25 -44.02
N THR A 489 0.02 23.14 -44.39
CA THR A 489 -0.98 24.21 -44.29
C THR A 489 -2.27 23.77 -43.57
N GLY A 490 -2.21 22.64 -42.87
CA GLY A 490 -3.36 21.95 -42.28
C GLY A 490 -3.74 22.41 -40.87
N VAL A 491 -3.23 23.54 -40.36
CA VAL A 491 -3.71 24.08 -39.08
C VAL A 491 -4.97 24.92 -39.32
N ALA A 492 -6.01 24.63 -38.55
CA ALA A 492 -7.17 25.49 -38.40
C ALA A 492 -7.29 25.87 -36.94
N ASP A 493 -7.20 27.15 -36.61
CA ASP A 493 -7.43 27.65 -35.26
C ASP A 493 -8.22 28.95 -35.21
N THR A 494 -8.91 29.14 -34.10
CA THR A 494 -9.65 30.37 -33.76
C THR A 494 -9.98 30.34 -32.27
N TYR A 495 -10.57 31.41 -31.73
CA TYR A 495 -11.12 31.39 -30.38
C TYR A 495 -12.52 31.95 -30.36
N VAL A 496 -13.29 31.60 -29.33
CA VAL A 496 -14.63 32.15 -29.07
C VAL A 496 -14.56 33.09 -27.87
N ASP A 497 -15.28 34.20 -27.93
CA ASP A 497 -15.29 35.26 -26.90
C ASP A 497 -16.72 35.60 -26.51
N SER A 498 -17.05 35.50 -25.21
CA SER A 498 -18.39 35.79 -24.69
C SER A 498 -18.81 37.25 -24.85
N PHE A 499 -17.85 38.17 -24.87
CA PHE A 499 -18.08 39.62 -24.98
C PHE A 499 -18.26 40.06 -26.43
N LEU A 500 -17.67 39.33 -27.38
CA LEU A 500 -17.74 39.57 -28.83
C LEU A 500 -18.39 38.36 -29.50
N ASN A 501 -19.67 38.13 -29.15
CA ASN A 501 -20.30 36.83 -29.36
C ASN A 501 -20.68 36.48 -30.81
N THR A 502 -20.65 37.45 -31.73
CA THR A 502 -20.87 37.26 -33.17
C THR A 502 -19.59 37.29 -33.99
N ASP A 503 -18.45 37.61 -33.37
CA ASP A 503 -17.21 37.85 -34.10
C ASP A 503 -16.47 36.52 -34.31
N ASN A 504 -15.73 36.44 -35.42
CA ASN A 504 -14.80 35.36 -35.72
C ASN A 504 -13.37 35.89 -35.64
N PHE A 505 -12.47 35.08 -35.09
CA PHE A 505 -11.10 35.49 -34.80
C PHE A 505 -10.04 34.70 -35.56
N ALA A 506 -10.40 33.97 -36.62
CA ALA A 506 -9.48 33.11 -37.37
C ALA A 506 -8.29 33.85 -38.01
N ALA A 507 -8.46 35.13 -38.35
CA ALA A 507 -7.40 35.94 -38.94
C ALA A 507 -6.47 36.62 -37.90
N GLN A 508 -6.71 36.43 -36.60
CA GLN A 508 -5.88 37.01 -35.55
C GLN A 508 -4.59 36.21 -35.38
N SER A 509 -3.50 36.88 -35.04
CA SER A 509 -2.20 36.24 -34.73
C SER A 509 -2.14 35.66 -33.31
N ASP A 510 -3.18 35.85 -32.51
CA ASP A 510 -3.34 35.34 -31.16
C ASP A 510 -4.60 34.48 -30.96
N LEU A 511 -4.51 33.54 -30.04
CA LEU A 511 -5.62 32.80 -29.44
C LEU A 511 -5.76 33.23 -27.98
N ARG A 512 -6.97 33.12 -27.42
CA ARG A 512 -7.21 33.53 -26.03
C ARG A 512 -7.92 32.45 -25.23
N VAL A 513 -7.43 32.27 -24.01
CA VAL A 513 -8.04 31.39 -23.00
C VAL A 513 -8.20 32.21 -21.72
N THR A 514 -9.40 32.23 -21.16
CA THR A 514 -9.68 32.91 -19.89
C THR A 514 -10.15 31.89 -18.87
N ASP A 515 -9.71 32.04 -17.63
CA ASP A 515 -10.30 31.34 -16.49
C ASP A 515 -11.83 31.55 -16.43
N GLY A 516 -12.58 30.54 -16.00
CA GLY A 516 -14.05 30.56 -16.01
C GLY A 516 -14.70 30.50 -17.40
N GLY A 517 -13.92 30.41 -18.49
CA GLY A 517 -14.40 30.05 -19.82
C GLY A 517 -15.00 31.18 -20.65
N ALA A 518 -14.75 32.45 -20.32
CA ALA A 518 -15.17 33.60 -21.13
C ALA A 518 -14.50 33.61 -22.53
N ARG A 519 -13.29 33.05 -22.63
CA ARG A 519 -12.57 32.81 -23.89
C ARG A 519 -12.02 31.41 -23.93
N LYS A 520 -12.16 30.75 -25.08
CA LYS A 520 -11.69 29.38 -25.34
C LYS A 520 -11.12 29.30 -26.74
N ALA A 521 -10.02 28.59 -26.90
CA ALA A 521 -9.40 28.40 -28.21
C ALA A 521 -9.77 27.02 -28.79
N LEU A 522 -9.97 26.99 -30.10
CA LEU A 522 -10.18 25.80 -30.91
C LEU A 522 -8.97 25.64 -31.81
N VAL A 523 -8.36 24.45 -31.81
CA VAL A 523 -7.19 24.14 -32.65
C VAL A 523 -7.40 22.78 -33.29
N ARG A 524 -7.17 22.66 -34.60
CA ARG A 524 -7.24 21.39 -35.34
C ARG A 524 -6.05 21.27 -36.28
N PHE A 525 -5.45 20.08 -36.31
CA PHE A 525 -4.41 19.69 -37.26
C PHE A 525 -4.99 18.67 -38.23
N ASP A 526 -4.75 18.85 -39.52
CA ASP A 526 -4.96 17.82 -40.53
C ASP A 526 -3.87 16.73 -40.39
N LEU A 527 -4.31 15.49 -40.21
CA LEU A 527 -3.43 14.33 -40.03
C LEU A 527 -3.28 13.50 -41.31
N SER A 528 -3.81 13.96 -42.44
CA SER A 528 -3.80 13.23 -43.72
C SER A 528 -2.40 12.91 -44.27
N SER A 529 -1.35 13.57 -43.75
CA SER A 529 0.06 13.29 -44.06
C SER A 529 0.59 12.03 -43.37
N LEU A 530 -0.10 11.50 -42.35
CA LEU A 530 0.26 10.25 -41.71
C LEU A 530 -0.13 9.05 -42.60
N PRO A 531 0.74 8.05 -42.75
CA PRO A 531 0.40 6.81 -43.47
C PRO A 531 -0.79 6.09 -42.85
N SER A 532 -1.62 5.44 -43.67
CA SER A 532 -2.81 4.70 -43.20
C SER A 532 -2.51 3.49 -42.31
N ASN A 533 -1.26 3.00 -42.33
CA ASN A 533 -0.76 1.92 -41.48
C ASN A 533 0.16 2.42 -40.35
N ALA A 534 0.13 3.72 -40.04
CA ALA A 534 0.87 4.32 -38.94
C ALA A 534 0.28 3.90 -37.58
N VAL A 535 1.12 3.38 -36.71
CA VAL A 535 0.82 3.11 -35.30
C VAL A 535 1.41 4.25 -34.47
N VAL A 536 0.55 5.12 -33.94
CA VAL A 536 0.97 6.29 -33.16
C VAL A 536 1.57 5.85 -31.83
N LYS A 537 2.86 6.14 -31.65
CA LYS A 537 3.62 5.88 -30.43
C LYS A 537 3.48 7.03 -29.44
N ALA A 538 3.63 8.27 -29.92
CA ALA A 538 3.45 9.47 -29.12
C ALA A 538 2.94 10.64 -29.98
N ALA A 539 2.22 11.57 -29.36
CA ALA A 539 1.90 12.85 -29.95
C ALA A 539 2.02 13.98 -28.93
N GLN A 540 2.84 14.98 -29.25
CA GLN A 540 3.10 16.14 -28.43
C GLN A 540 2.54 17.39 -29.09
N PHE A 541 1.58 18.04 -28.44
CA PHE A 541 1.06 19.34 -28.84
C PHE A 541 1.85 20.46 -28.14
N GLY A 542 2.45 21.34 -28.92
CA GLY A 542 3.14 22.53 -28.44
C GLY A 542 2.33 23.79 -28.74
N ILE A 543 2.16 24.64 -27.73
CA ILE A 543 1.54 25.96 -27.86
C ILE A 543 2.41 26.99 -27.13
N TYR A 544 2.60 28.16 -27.75
CA TYR A 544 3.42 29.22 -27.19
C TYR A 544 2.57 30.22 -26.43
N LEU A 545 2.95 30.48 -25.17
CA LEU A 545 2.37 31.56 -24.37
C LEU A 545 3.08 32.87 -24.71
N GLY A 546 2.31 33.85 -25.20
CA GLY A 546 2.78 35.19 -25.53
C GLY A 546 2.88 36.13 -24.32
N PRO A 547 3.28 37.39 -24.57
CA PRO A 547 3.29 38.42 -23.54
C PRO A 547 1.87 38.77 -23.05
N LYS A 548 1.83 39.31 -21.83
CA LYS A 548 0.65 39.54 -20.99
C LYS A 548 -0.51 40.24 -21.69
N TRP A 549 -1.74 39.80 -21.41
CA TRP A 549 -2.96 40.59 -21.65
C TRP A 549 -3.25 41.53 -20.47
N ASP A 550 -3.06 41.07 -19.23
CA ASP A 550 -3.34 41.80 -17.98
C ASP A 550 -2.46 41.33 -16.79
N GLY A 551 -2.87 41.62 -15.55
CA GLY A 551 -2.19 41.28 -14.29
C GLY A 551 -2.33 39.83 -13.80
N SER A 552 -2.84 38.91 -14.63
CA SER A 552 -3.00 37.47 -14.33
C SER A 552 -1.74 36.79 -13.78
N TYR A 553 -1.89 35.88 -12.81
CA TYR A 553 -0.77 35.14 -12.21
C TYR A 553 -0.61 33.71 -12.76
N HIS A 554 -1.71 32.98 -12.90
CA HIS A 554 -1.73 31.62 -13.42
C HIS A 554 -3.12 31.23 -13.96
N THR A 555 -3.18 30.24 -14.86
CA THR A 555 -4.42 29.52 -15.19
C THR A 555 -4.11 28.05 -15.44
N ASP A 556 -4.94 27.15 -14.95
CA ASP A 556 -4.87 25.74 -15.29
C ASP A 556 -5.60 25.47 -16.60
N MET A 557 -4.84 25.30 -17.69
CA MET A 557 -5.40 25.05 -19.01
C MET A 557 -5.48 23.55 -19.27
N ALA A 558 -6.68 23.09 -19.63
CA ALA A 558 -6.95 21.73 -20.05
C ALA A 558 -7.29 21.62 -21.54
N ILE A 559 -6.98 20.47 -22.10
CA ILE A 559 -7.28 20.06 -23.48
C ILE A 559 -8.41 19.05 -23.47
N TYR A 560 -9.45 19.35 -24.24
CA TYR A 560 -10.60 18.48 -24.47
C TYR A 560 -10.74 18.17 -25.95
N ARG A 561 -11.34 17.01 -26.27
CA ARG A 561 -11.72 16.66 -27.64
C ARG A 561 -13.01 17.38 -28.03
N VAL A 562 -13.01 18.12 -29.14
CA VAL A 562 -14.24 18.67 -29.70
C VAL A 562 -15.04 17.54 -30.36
N LEU A 563 -16.36 17.51 -30.16
CA LEU A 563 -17.22 16.44 -30.67
C LEU A 563 -17.90 16.82 -31.99
N ASN A 564 -18.15 18.11 -32.20
CA ASN A 564 -18.88 18.61 -33.35
C ASN A 564 -17.98 19.34 -34.34
N ALA A 565 -18.26 19.16 -35.63
CA ALA A 565 -17.57 19.89 -36.68
C ALA A 565 -17.78 21.41 -36.55
N TRP A 566 -16.72 22.16 -36.82
CA TRP A 566 -16.71 23.61 -36.87
C TRP A 566 -15.91 24.09 -38.09
N GLN A 567 -16.21 25.31 -38.52
CA GLN A 567 -15.56 25.95 -39.67
C GLN A 567 -14.76 27.17 -39.18
N VAL A 568 -13.46 27.17 -39.49
CA VAL A 568 -12.52 28.13 -38.90
C VAL A 568 -12.92 29.59 -39.08
N ASN A 569 -13.38 29.95 -40.28
CA ASN A 569 -13.79 31.32 -40.61
C ASN A 569 -15.26 31.63 -40.28
N GLN A 570 -15.97 30.74 -39.60
CA GLN A 570 -17.39 30.91 -39.26
C GLN A 570 -17.70 30.68 -37.78
N ALA A 571 -16.79 30.04 -37.04
CA ALA A 571 -16.99 29.78 -35.63
C ALA A 571 -16.98 31.08 -34.83
N THR A 572 -18.01 31.29 -34.04
CA THR A 572 -18.20 32.40 -33.11
C THR A 572 -18.62 31.82 -31.75
N TRP A 573 -18.84 32.68 -30.76
CA TRP A 573 -19.41 32.23 -29.49
C TRP A 573 -20.79 31.59 -29.65
N GLN A 574 -21.62 32.11 -30.56
CA GLN A 574 -22.97 31.59 -30.75
C GLN A 574 -23.02 30.37 -31.68
N TYR A 575 -22.18 30.34 -32.70
CA TYR A 575 -22.31 29.41 -33.82
C TYR A 575 -21.01 28.67 -34.11
N ARG A 576 -21.07 27.35 -34.32
CA ARG A 576 -19.90 26.55 -34.77
C ARG A 576 -19.66 26.63 -36.27
N MET A 577 -20.74 26.90 -37.00
CA MET A 577 -20.80 27.18 -38.43
C MET A 577 -21.94 28.15 -38.67
N SER A 578 -21.94 28.87 -39.79
CA SER A 578 -23.00 29.84 -40.08
C SER A 578 -24.39 29.20 -39.97
N GLY A 579 -25.24 29.73 -39.09
CA GLY A 579 -26.60 29.23 -38.84
C GLY A 579 -26.70 27.94 -38.02
N VAL A 580 -25.58 27.37 -37.56
CA VAL A 580 -25.54 26.13 -36.76
C VAL A 580 -24.98 26.44 -35.37
N PRO A 581 -25.82 26.49 -34.32
CA PRO A 581 -25.37 26.86 -32.98
C PRO A 581 -24.50 25.78 -32.34
N TRP A 582 -23.72 26.17 -31.34
CA TRP A 582 -23.21 25.24 -30.33
C TRP A 582 -24.37 24.69 -29.49
N ALA A 583 -24.22 23.50 -28.89
CA ALA A 583 -25.22 22.99 -27.96
C ALA A 583 -25.42 23.95 -26.78
N GLN A 584 -24.31 24.50 -26.27
CA GLN A 584 -24.32 25.66 -25.40
C GLN A 584 -23.33 26.71 -25.90
N SER A 585 -23.80 27.95 -26.06
CA SER A 585 -23.00 29.07 -26.57
C SER A 585 -21.63 29.16 -25.89
N GLY A 586 -20.60 29.23 -26.72
CA GLY A 586 -19.20 29.23 -26.32
C GLY A 586 -18.61 27.83 -26.16
N VAL A 587 -19.14 26.78 -26.78
CA VAL A 587 -18.59 25.41 -26.67
C VAL A 587 -18.60 24.95 -25.21
N GLN A 588 -19.74 25.05 -24.53
CA GLN A 588 -19.82 24.84 -23.08
C GLN A 588 -20.46 23.53 -22.64
N ALA A 589 -21.23 22.87 -23.51
CA ALA A 589 -21.92 21.65 -23.14
C ALA A 589 -20.94 20.47 -23.14
N ALA A 590 -20.46 20.06 -21.96
CA ALA A 590 -19.68 18.85 -21.81
C ALA A 590 -20.55 17.63 -22.21
N GLY A 591 -19.96 16.68 -22.94
CA GLY A 591 -20.68 15.52 -23.50
C GLY A 591 -21.38 15.79 -24.84
N GLU A 592 -21.65 17.06 -25.20
CA GLU A 592 -22.30 17.42 -26.46
C GLU A 592 -21.37 18.22 -27.38
N ASP A 593 -20.81 19.34 -26.91
CA ASP A 593 -19.87 20.18 -27.68
C ASP A 593 -18.43 19.62 -27.63
N TYR A 594 -18.01 19.13 -26.47
CA TYR A 594 -16.70 18.57 -26.21
C TYR A 594 -16.78 17.37 -25.25
N ALA A 595 -15.82 16.45 -25.32
CA ALA A 595 -15.78 15.27 -24.45
C ALA A 595 -15.51 15.67 -22.98
N GLU A 596 -16.20 15.03 -22.03
CA GLU A 596 -15.99 15.32 -20.59
C GLU A 596 -14.58 14.96 -20.10
N VAL A 597 -13.93 14.01 -20.78
CA VAL A 597 -12.57 13.55 -20.49
C VAL A 597 -11.56 14.66 -20.78
N VAL A 598 -10.73 14.96 -19.77
CA VAL A 598 -9.53 15.80 -19.91
C VAL A 598 -8.42 14.95 -20.50
N TYR A 599 -7.88 15.33 -21.66
CA TYR A 599 -6.79 14.58 -22.31
C TYR A 599 -5.41 15.00 -21.79
N ALA A 600 -5.25 16.29 -21.48
CA ALA A 600 -4.03 16.83 -20.89
C ALA A 600 -4.37 18.14 -20.17
N ALA A 601 -3.60 18.49 -19.14
CA ALA A 601 -3.71 19.78 -18.47
C ALA A 601 -2.38 20.21 -17.86
N GLN A 602 -2.18 21.52 -17.78
CA GLN A 602 -1.00 22.11 -17.17
C GLN A 602 -1.30 23.54 -16.73
N GLU A 603 -0.73 23.92 -15.59
CA GLU A 603 -0.75 25.30 -15.11
C GLU A 603 0.15 26.19 -15.98
N LEU A 604 -0.48 27.16 -16.65
CA LEU A 604 0.18 28.26 -17.32
C LEU A 604 0.58 29.31 -16.29
N ARG A 605 1.85 29.72 -16.31
CA ARG A 605 2.43 30.73 -15.41
C ARG A 605 2.92 31.91 -16.25
N ASN A 606 2.82 33.11 -15.68
CA ASN A 606 3.02 34.40 -16.36
C ASN A 606 4.47 34.67 -16.85
N ALA A 607 4.93 33.88 -17.83
CA ALA A 607 6.22 34.03 -18.51
C ALA A 607 6.11 33.50 -19.96
N PRO A 608 6.57 34.26 -20.99
CA PRO A 608 6.56 33.78 -22.36
C PRO A 608 7.41 32.52 -22.54
N GLN A 609 6.76 31.41 -22.88
CA GLN A 609 7.41 30.11 -23.02
C GLN A 609 6.54 29.12 -23.81
N TRP A 610 7.14 28.02 -24.24
CA TRP A 610 6.40 26.90 -24.81
C TRP A 610 5.80 26.03 -23.71
N TYR A 611 4.55 25.64 -23.93
CA TYR A 611 3.87 24.59 -23.18
C TYR A 611 3.67 23.39 -24.08
N TYR A 612 3.94 22.20 -23.54
CA TYR A 612 3.85 20.93 -24.25
C TYR A 612 2.91 19.99 -23.54
N TYR A 613 1.97 19.44 -24.30
CA TYR A 613 0.93 18.55 -23.81
C TYR A 613 1.01 17.20 -24.49
N ASN A 614 0.94 16.14 -23.71
CA ASN A 614 0.75 14.79 -24.22
C ASN A 614 -0.68 14.62 -24.76
N VAL A 615 -0.84 14.58 -26.09
CA VAL A 615 -2.14 14.37 -26.76
C VAL A 615 -2.16 13.04 -27.51
N THR A 616 -1.32 12.09 -27.10
CA THR A 616 -1.14 10.81 -27.78
C THR A 616 -2.45 10.06 -27.99
N ASP A 617 -3.29 9.92 -26.96
CA ASP A 617 -4.53 9.17 -27.04
C ASP A 617 -5.59 9.87 -27.91
N LEU A 618 -5.56 11.20 -27.94
CA LEU A 618 -6.40 12.00 -28.83
C LEU A 618 -6.04 11.77 -30.30
N VAL A 619 -4.74 11.82 -30.62
CA VAL A 619 -4.24 11.57 -31.97
C VAL A 619 -4.46 10.11 -32.39
N ARG A 620 -4.30 9.14 -31.49
CA ARG A 620 -4.65 7.73 -31.76
C ARG A 620 -6.11 7.58 -32.14
N THR A 621 -7.01 8.27 -31.43
CA THR A 621 -8.44 8.28 -31.75
C THR A 621 -8.68 8.82 -33.17
N TRP A 622 -8.04 9.93 -33.53
CA TRP A 622 -8.19 10.54 -34.85
C TRP A 622 -7.54 9.76 -36.00
N VAL A 623 -6.45 9.03 -35.74
CA VAL A 623 -5.85 8.15 -36.75
C VAL A 623 -6.73 6.91 -36.96
N ALA A 624 -7.34 6.37 -35.90
CA ALA A 624 -8.26 5.24 -35.99
C ALA A 624 -9.59 5.61 -36.66
N ASP A 625 -10.11 6.82 -36.40
CA ASP A 625 -11.30 7.38 -37.04
C ASP A 625 -11.03 8.83 -37.49
N PRO A 626 -10.53 9.03 -38.72
CA PRO A 626 -10.23 10.37 -39.24
C PRO A 626 -11.44 11.33 -39.26
N ALA A 627 -12.66 10.81 -39.39
CA ALA A 627 -13.86 11.64 -39.37
C ALA A 627 -14.16 12.21 -37.97
N SER A 628 -13.64 11.59 -36.92
CA SER A 628 -13.74 12.08 -35.54
C SER A 628 -12.81 13.25 -35.21
N ASN A 629 -11.90 13.62 -36.13
CA ASN A 629 -10.98 14.75 -35.94
C ASN A 629 -11.70 16.09 -36.12
N GLN A 630 -12.35 16.52 -35.04
CA GLN A 630 -12.92 17.88 -34.92
C GLN A 630 -11.99 18.82 -34.16
N GLY A 631 -10.74 18.41 -33.90
CA GLY A 631 -9.77 19.20 -33.17
C GLY A 631 -10.00 19.21 -31.66
N MET A 632 -9.33 20.14 -31.02
CA MET A 632 -9.15 20.24 -29.59
C MET A 632 -9.59 21.60 -29.08
N LEU A 633 -10.20 21.59 -27.91
CA LEU A 633 -10.64 22.74 -27.14
C LEU A 633 -9.63 23.00 -26.04
N LEU A 634 -9.07 24.21 -26.01
CA LEU A 634 -8.20 24.70 -24.95
C LEU A 634 -9.05 25.58 -24.02
N LYS A 635 -9.19 25.15 -22.77
CA LYS A 635 -10.10 25.75 -21.80
C LYS A 635 -9.41 25.92 -20.45
N GLY A 636 -9.50 27.12 -19.88
CA GLY A 636 -9.11 27.38 -18.49
C GLY A 636 -10.11 26.74 -17.53
N ARG A 637 -9.62 26.01 -16.53
CA ARG A 637 -10.42 25.34 -15.50
C ARG A 637 -10.43 26.11 -14.18
N ASP A 638 -9.29 26.70 -13.84
CA ASP A 638 -9.06 27.48 -12.63
C ASP A 638 -7.99 28.55 -12.88
N GLY A 639 -7.88 29.51 -11.97
CA GLY A 639 -6.88 30.57 -11.96
C GLY A 639 -7.46 31.96 -12.07
N GLN A 640 -6.68 32.91 -12.58
CA GLN A 640 -7.13 34.30 -12.74
C GLN A 640 -6.67 34.90 -14.05
N GLY A 641 -7.66 35.32 -14.85
CA GLY A 641 -7.56 36.23 -16.00
C GLY A 641 -7.29 35.58 -17.37
N THR A 642 -6.79 36.37 -18.33
CA THR A 642 -6.74 35.98 -19.77
C THR A 642 -5.32 35.77 -20.27
N PHE A 643 -5.10 34.63 -20.91
CA PHE A 643 -3.81 34.21 -21.46
C PHE A 643 -3.85 34.28 -22.99
N VAL A 644 -2.76 34.79 -23.57
CA VAL A 644 -2.58 35.01 -25.01
C VAL A 644 -1.65 33.94 -25.55
N LEU A 645 -2.15 33.12 -26.46
CA LEU A 645 -1.40 32.03 -27.07
C LEU A 645 -1.15 32.39 -28.54
N SER A 646 -0.06 31.92 -29.15
CA SER A 646 0.17 32.12 -30.58
C SER A 646 -0.83 31.33 -31.43
N SER A 647 -1.36 31.94 -32.50
CA SER A 647 -2.17 31.26 -33.53
C SER A 647 -1.34 30.80 -34.73
N SER A 648 -1.96 30.09 -35.66
CA SER A 648 -1.36 29.72 -36.96
C SER A 648 -0.99 30.93 -37.82
N GLU A 649 -1.68 32.06 -37.64
CA GLU A 649 -1.43 33.32 -38.35
C GLU A 649 -0.25 34.13 -37.76
N SER A 650 0.28 33.72 -36.60
CA SER A 650 1.43 34.38 -35.99
C SER A 650 2.68 34.34 -36.90
N SER A 651 3.56 35.32 -36.79
CA SER A 651 4.81 35.37 -37.58
C SER A 651 5.87 34.38 -37.08
N SER A 652 5.77 33.96 -35.82
CA SER A 652 6.66 32.99 -35.17
C SER A 652 5.92 32.21 -34.08
N ASN A 653 6.55 31.17 -33.55
CA ASN A 653 6.01 30.39 -32.43
C ASN A 653 4.58 29.84 -32.63
N ARG A 654 4.25 29.45 -33.86
CA ARG A 654 2.94 28.90 -34.24
C ARG A 654 2.68 27.56 -33.56
N PRO A 655 1.42 27.20 -33.24
CA PRO A 655 1.06 25.90 -32.70
C PRO A 655 1.67 24.75 -33.51
N GLN A 656 2.12 23.72 -32.82
CA GLN A 656 2.75 22.56 -33.46
C GLN A 656 2.26 21.25 -32.87
N LEU A 657 2.17 20.22 -33.71
CA LEU A 657 1.88 18.85 -33.30
C LEU A 657 3.00 17.95 -33.83
N SER A 658 3.80 17.40 -32.94
CA SER A 658 4.81 16.39 -33.26
C SER A 658 4.21 15.01 -33.04
N VAL A 659 4.11 14.21 -34.10
CA VAL A 659 3.58 12.84 -34.05
C VAL A 659 4.73 11.87 -34.33
N GLN A 660 4.97 10.97 -33.37
CA GLN A 660 5.89 9.86 -33.50
C GLN A 660 5.10 8.58 -33.76
N TYR A 661 5.41 7.88 -34.85
CA TYR A 661 4.71 6.67 -35.25
C TYR A 661 5.68 5.59 -35.75
N ALA A 662 5.25 4.34 -35.66
CA ALA A 662 5.91 3.20 -36.27
C ALA A 662 4.99 2.58 -37.33
N PHE A 663 5.54 1.86 -38.29
CA PHE A 663 4.72 1.08 -39.23
C PHE A 663 4.27 -0.21 -38.55
N ALA A 664 2.99 -0.57 -38.71
CA ALA A 664 2.49 -1.87 -38.28
C ALA A 664 3.33 -2.98 -38.96
N THR A 665 3.92 -3.86 -38.17
CA THR A 665 4.51 -5.10 -38.70
C THR A 665 3.38 -6.02 -39.12
N VAL A 666 3.52 -6.66 -40.29
CA VAL A 666 2.56 -7.68 -40.72
C VAL A 666 2.46 -8.75 -39.63
N THR A 667 1.32 -8.81 -38.95
CA THR A 667 1.05 -9.91 -38.01
C THR A 667 0.98 -11.18 -38.87
N PRO A 668 1.79 -12.23 -38.59
CA PRO A 668 1.65 -13.48 -39.33
C PRO A 668 0.21 -13.98 -39.13
N THR A 669 -0.52 -14.11 -40.24
CA THR A 669 -1.83 -14.76 -40.23
C THR A 669 -1.64 -16.15 -39.62
N PRO A 670 -2.38 -16.53 -38.56
CA PRO A 670 -2.29 -17.89 -38.04
C PRO A 670 -2.57 -18.85 -39.18
N SER A 671 -1.55 -19.64 -39.54
CA SER A 671 -1.73 -20.76 -40.47
C SER A 671 -2.78 -21.66 -39.84
N LEU A 672 -3.84 -21.99 -40.60
CA LEU A 672 -4.86 -22.92 -40.16
C LEU A 672 -4.17 -24.21 -39.71
N THR A 673 -4.16 -24.47 -38.40
CA THR A 673 -3.71 -25.75 -37.85
C THR A 673 -4.55 -26.84 -38.49
N PRO A 674 -3.96 -27.86 -39.14
CA PRO A 674 -4.73 -28.95 -39.71
C PRO A 674 -5.55 -29.61 -38.60
N THR A 675 -6.87 -29.68 -38.81
CA THR A 675 -7.81 -30.36 -37.93
C THR A 675 -7.30 -31.78 -37.68
N PRO A 676 -7.12 -32.23 -36.42
CA PRO A 676 -6.71 -33.59 -36.14
C PRO A 676 -7.76 -34.55 -36.71
N THR A 677 -7.32 -35.45 -37.59
CA THR A 677 -8.14 -36.55 -38.10
C THR A 677 -8.46 -37.47 -36.92
N LEU A 678 -9.76 -37.72 -36.69
CA LEU A 678 -10.23 -38.62 -35.63
C LEU A 678 -9.61 -40.01 -35.79
N THR A 679 -8.79 -40.41 -34.82
CA THR A 679 -8.31 -41.79 -34.69
C THR A 679 -9.48 -42.68 -34.28
N ALA A 680 -9.66 -43.80 -34.99
CA ALA A 680 -10.70 -44.78 -34.70
C ALA A 680 -10.56 -45.34 -33.26
N VAL A 681 -11.66 -45.29 -32.51
CA VAL A 681 -11.79 -45.87 -31.17
C VAL A 681 -11.84 -47.40 -31.27
N PRO A 682 -11.01 -48.16 -30.53
CA PRO A 682 -11.16 -49.61 -30.46
C PRO A 682 -12.42 -50.01 -29.66
N SER A 683 -13.16 -50.98 -30.20
CA SER A 683 -14.39 -51.53 -29.60
C SER A 683 -14.13 -52.23 -28.26
N PRO A 684 -15.09 -52.18 -27.31
CA PRO A 684 -14.92 -52.77 -25.98
C PRO A 684 -14.96 -54.31 -26.04
N THR A 685 -13.99 -54.95 -25.39
CA THR A 685 -14.01 -56.40 -25.11
C THR A 685 -14.63 -56.64 -23.74
N ALA A 686 -15.51 -57.64 -23.64
CA ALA A 686 -16.30 -57.94 -22.45
C ALA A 686 -15.60 -58.88 -21.45
N THR A 687 -15.91 -58.64 -20.17
CA THR A 687 -15.86 -59.52 -18.97
C THR A 687 -14.49 -59.91 -18.40
N SER A 688 -14.25 -59.90 -17.08
CA SER A 688 -15.07 -60.54 -16.03
C SER A 688 -15.06 -59.83 -14.66
N GLN A 689 -16.13 -60.05 -13.90
CA GLN A 689 -16.30 -59.66 -12.50
C GLN A 689 -15.38 -60.45 -11.56
N LEU A 690 -14.82 -59.79 -10.54
CA LEU A 690 -14.48 -60.43 -9.27
C LEU A 690 -14.58 -59.44 -8.08
N ARG A 691 -15.66 -59.65 -7.33
CA ARG A 691 -15.91 -59.47 -5.89
C ARG A 691 -14.96 -58.58 -5.09
N GLY A 692 -15.52 -57.51 -4.53
CA GLY A 692 -14.91 -56.69 -3.49
C GLY A 692 -14.61 -57.47 -2.21
N LEU A 693 -13.46 -57.16 -1.62
CA LEU A 693 -13.06 -57.58 -0.28
C LEU A 693 -13.02 -56.33 0.62
N TYR A 694 -13.93 -56.28 1.59
CA TYR A 694 -13.89 -55.33 2.70
C TYR A 694 -12.77 -55.76 3.67
N LEU A 695 -11.88 -54.85 4.03
CA LEU A 695 -10.91 -55.01 5.12
C LEU A 695 -11.24 -54.03 6.26
N PRO A 696 -11.61 -54.51 7.46
CA PRO A 696 -11.69 -53.69 8.66
C PRO A 696 -10.29 -53.54 9.27
N VAL A 697 -9.80 -52.31 9.42
CA VAL A 697 -8.59 -52.02 10.19
C VAL A 697 -8.98 -51.78 11.65
N VAL A 698 -8.44 -52.63 12.53
CA VAL A 698 -8.56 -52.57 13.99
C VAL A 698 -7.39 -51.76 14.52
N MET A 699 -7.69 -50.66 15.24
CA MET A 699 -6.70 -49.94 16.03
C MET A 699 -6.41 -50.70 17.33
N LYS A 700 -5.12 -50.90 17.64
CA LYS A 700 -4.66 -51.39 18.95
C LYS A 700 -3.86 -50.30 19.63
N ASN A 701 -4.33 -49.89 20.81
CA ASN A 701 -3.57 -49.11 21.77
C ASN A 701 -2.50 -49.98 22.43
N SER A 702 -1.30 -49.43 22.56
CA SER A 702 -0.35 -49.71 23.64
C SER A 702 0.49 -48.47 23.88
#